data_AF-A0A7J7K5F4-F1
#
_entry.id   AF-A0A7J7K5F4-F1
#
_cell.length_a   1.000
_cell.length_b   1.000
_cell.length_c   1.000
_cell.angle_alpha   90.00
_cell.angle_beta   90.00
_cell.angle_gamma   90.00
#
_symmetry.space_group_name_H-M   'P 1'
#
loop_
_entity.id
_entity.type
_entity.pdbx_description
1 polymer ?
#
loop_
_entity_poly.entity_id
_entity_poly.type
_entity_poly.pdbx_seq_one_letter_code
_entity_poly.pdbx_strand_id
1 'polypeptide(L)'
;MVDDLNMFTGIQSHAIVASSFLFSLKSQSLKFRPLPSIYIQLNMERHVPVHPLPEEIQSMPRDDTVCQFCGVSYLIHREIKVLEDKLAQAEQELTKLRGSEEREQKLQSNLKLSEDENALIRGQLKDRESLISMLQSEHDIKATEIQKLTDSLRVNEEKSAALLYNNSQLKEIISELVRVLKEQKQEIFTIKSHLTTYQQDCQDLSASLSRTVGQVCSKHLQNETEKEVKLAELTSQLDTYKSTIQELSHQLKQAAIDQSEYNNVASQLSQAALAKDMFENQLKGANNEVAVLTSEAEKLKQQLENYRSDLQKKVVEFESVTQQHSLSAQTYESRIDGLNRELSYYQNEAKKIKSQYDWLINETELAKQKQVENEKAAERSQDETENMREKLKRVLGDLEALKLEREQMITAHQNRIEDLRQSFKRKMAEADKWPEKMETALQRERSKHQAELTALENGMKENFVMEMQIEKQKHQQLLEKLTKESKAEMLQLRGELRSHAGSQAEINALKQQLQTSKSDAKGTEARLRSEIDNLKNIINDLETRLGKLDTGDTEYILQLKSQLSDKERHLEDSADRIKSQQDEIEKHKEQLQILQDTVSRECEERMELIDALGEAREQLLHLKKPEGGYPSPKVASSKSSKPPPILDISQERNVSQISPTSSRRSSGQGELILTTRGPNLESSRKTASMSSAGSGSSGSSEFAATRVTNSKNIALKPEVRKGKPLNALRHMDSDQKRKIAAILSRNK
;
A
#
# COMPACT_ATOMS: atom_id res chain seq x y z
N MET A 1 -79.85 33.30 9.21
CA MET A 1 -79.84 34.45 10.13
C MET A 1 -78.66 34.26 11.08
N VAL A 2 -77.54 34.93 10.80
CA VAL A 2 -76.20 34.75 11.44
C VAL A 2 -75.55 33.42 11.01
N ASP A 3 -74.71 33.47 9.96
CA ASP A 3 -74.57 32.37 8.97
C ASP A 3 -73.14 32.06 8.41
N ASP A 4 -72.05 32.68 8.91
CA ASP A 4 -70.85 33.00 8.08
C ASP A 4 -69.49 32.30 8.45
N LEU A 5 -68.50 32.46 7.54
CA LEU A 5 -67.08 32.03 7.49
C LEU A 5 -66.72 30.54 7.30
N ASN A 6 -66.13 30.22 6.13
CA ASN A 6 -64.72 29.79 6.13
C ASN A 6 -63.95 30.02 4.81
N MET A 7 -62.62 30.06 4.91
CA MET A 7 -61.65 30.52 3.90
C MET A 7 -61.38 29.53 2.76
N PHE A 8 -61.08 30.05 1.56
CA PHE A 8 -60.37 29.34 0.48
C PHE A 8 -59.01 29.99 0.22
N THR A 9 -57.91 29.28 0.45
CA THR A 9 -56.53 29.79 0.29
C THR A 9 -55.93 29.40 -1.05
N GLY A 10 -56.20 30.20 -2.09
CA GLY A 10 -55.56 30.05 -3.40
C GLY A 10 -54.17 30.71 -3.45
N ILE A 11 -53.10 29.96 -3.17
CA ILE A 11 -51.71 30.42 -3.39
C ILE A 11 -51.26 30.01 -4.78
N GLN A 12 -51.18 30.97 -5.71
CA GLN A 12 -50.40 30.84 -6.94
C GLN A 12 -49.16 31.75 -6.87
N SER A 13 -47.99 31.13 -6.77
CA SER A 13 -46.70 31.81 -6.83
C SER A 13 -46.26 31.97 -8.28
N HIS A 14 -46.09 33.21 -8.75
CA HIS A 14 -45.24 33.49 -9.92
C HIS A 14 -44.31 34.67 -9.62
N ALA A 15 -43.08 34.58 -10.12
CA ALA A 15 -41.95 35.30 -9.56
C ALA A 15 -41.83 36.77 -10.03
N ILE A 16 -41.40 37.64 -9.11
CA ILE A 16 -40.92 38.99 -9.42
C ILE A 16 -39.51 38.87 -10.03
N VAL A 17 -39.31 39.44 -11.22
CA VAL A 17 -37.99 39.54 -11.84
C VAL A 17 -37.19 40.67 -11.20
N ALA A 18 -36.27 40.33 -10.31
CA ALA A 18 -35.36 41.30 -9.69
C ALA A 18 -34.22 41.69 -10.66
N SER A 19 -34.38 42.83 -11.34
CA SER A 19 -33.34 43.42 -12.19
C SER A 19 -32.30 44.18 -11.35
N SER A 20 -31.39 43.43 -10.71
CA SER A 20 -30.30 44.00 -9.93
C SER A 20 -29.21 44.58 -10.82
N PHE A 21 -29.17 45.91 -10.94
CA PHE A 21 -28.04 46.66 -11.48
C PHE A 21 -26.75 46.26 -10.73
N LEU A 22 -25.77 45.67 -11.42
CA LEU A 22 -24.42 45.49 -10.89
C LEU A 22 -23.47 46.56 -11.46
N PHE A 23 -22.87 47.32 -10.54
CA PHE A 23 -22.14 48.54 -10.83
C PHE A 23 -20.70 48.21 -11.25
N SER A 24 -20.42 48.24 -12.56
CA SER A 24 -19.11 47.92 -13.14
C SER A 24 -18.06 49.03 -12.90
N LEU A 25 -17.66 49.25 -11.64
CA LEU A 25 -16.50 50.09 -11.32
C LEU A 25 -15.19 49.40 -11.72
N LYS A 26 -14.67 49.80 -12.89
CA LYS A 26 -13.44 49.29 -13.48
C LYS A 26 -12.22 49.98 -12.85
N SER A 27 -11.94 49.65 -11.59
CA SER A 27 -10.80 50.18 -10.82
C SER A 27 -9.47 49.92 -11.56
N GLN A 28 -8.92 50.97 -12.17
CA GLN A 28 -7.63 50.87 -12.87
C GLN A 28 -6.52 50.70 -11.85
N SER A 29 -5.72 49.63 -12.01
CA SER A 29 -4.55 49.39 -11.16
C SER A 29 -3.44 50.40 -11.48
N LEU A 30 -3.50 51.59 -10.88
CA LEU A 30 -2.40 52.53 -10.84
C LEU A 30 -1.23 51.88 -10.08
N LYS A 31 -0.30 51.29 -10.83
CA LYS A 31 0.94 50.73 -10.30
C LYS A 31 1.80 51.85 -9.72
N PHE A 32 1.58 52.16 -8.45
CA PHE A 32 2.45 53.04 -7.68
C PHE A 32 3.83 52.38 -7.63
N ARG A 33 4.76 52.85 -8.45
CA ARG A 33 6.17 52.50 -8.26
C ARG A 33 6.56 53.01 -6.87
N PRO A 34 7.22 52.20 -6.02
CA PRO A 34 7.94 52.78 -4.91
C PRO A 34 9.00 53.71 -5.51
N LEU A 35 8.87 55.00 -5.25
CA LEU A 35 10.03 55.89 -5.36
C LEU A 35 11.13 55.34 -4.45
N PRO A 36 12.42 55.43 -4.83
CA PRO A 36 13.49 55.02 -3.95
C PRO A 36 13.31 55.73 -2.60
N SER A 37 13.19 54.96 -1.52
CA SER A 37 13.20 55.53 -0.18
C SER A 37 14.62 56.02 0.08
N ILE A 38 14.88 57.26 -0.32
CA ILE A 38 16.06 58.01 0.08
C ILE A 38 15.85 58.27 1.57
N TYR A 39 16.28 57.30 2.38
CA TYR A 39 16.56 57.50 3.79
C TYR A 39 17.69 58.53 3.88
N ILE A 40 17.33 59.80 3.80
CA ILE A 40 18.13 60.85 4.41
C ILE A 40 18.09 60.52 5.90
N GLN A 41 19.18 59.94 6.41
CA GLN A 41 19.40 59.79 7.85
C GLN A 41 19.65 61.17 8.44
N LEU A 42 18.59 61.97 8.51
CA LEU A 42 18.47 63.08 9.45
C LEU A 42 18.40 62.47 10.84
N ASN A 43 19.55 62.02 11.34
CA ASN A 43 19.85 61.92 12.76
C ASN A 43 19.90 63.33 13.35
N MET A 44 18.78 64.05 13.26
CA MET A 44 18.44 65.08 14.21
C MET A 44 18.26 64.33 15.54
N GLU A 45 19.23 64.43 16.44
CA GLU A 45 19.08 63.92 17.80
C GLU A 45 17.91 64.66 18.45
N ARG A 46 16.73 64.04 18.37
CA ARG A 46 15.50 64.57 18.94
C ARG A 46 15.68 64.62 20.44
N HIS A 47 15.97 65.81 20.96
CA HIS A 47 16.06 66.05 22.39
C HIS A 47 14.73 65.69 23.05
N VAL A 48 14.68 64.52 23.68
CA VAL A 48 13.57 64.12 24.54
C VAL A 48 13.71 64.89 25.85
N PRO A 49 12.76 65.75 26.24
CA PRO A 49 12.84 66.47 27.51
C PRO A 49 12.89 65.45 28.66
N VAL A 50 13.99 65.49 29.43
CA VAL A 50 14.29 64.52 30.49
C VAL A 50 13.30 64.63 31.67
N HIS A 51 12.58 65.75 31.76
CA HIS A 51 11.52 65.99 32.75
C HIS A 51 10.23 66.44 32.05
N PRO A 52 9.05 65.93 32.46
CA PRO A 52 7.77 66.45 32.00
C PRO A 52 7.53 67.87 32.55
N LEU A 53 6.69 68.65 31.87
CA LEU A 53 6.24 69.95 32.40
C LEU A 53 5.37 69.76 33.66
N PRO A 54 5.40 70.70 34.62
CA PRO A 54 4.52 70.70 35.80
C PRO A 54 3.03 70.55 35.45
N GLU A 55 2.27 69.92 36.34
CA GLU A 55 0.87 69.54 36.10
C GLU A 55 -0.06 70.75 35.94
N GLU A 56 0.28 71.86 36.58
CA GLU A 56 -0.39 73.16 36.46
C GLU A 56 -0.37 73.63 35.00
N ILE A 57 0.81 73.63 34.37
CA ILE A 57 0.99 74.04 32.96
C ILE A 57 0.33 73.04 32.01
N GLN A 58 0.26 71.76 32.38
CA GLN A 58 -0.42 70.73 31.58
C GLN A 58 -1.95 70.78 31.63
N SER A 59 -2.53 71.55 32.56
CA SER A 59 -3.99 71.64 32.82
C SER A 59 -4.63 72.98 32.44
N MET A 60 -3.85 73.98 32.01
CA MET A 60 -4.36 75.27 31.56
C MET A 60 -5.27 75.15 30.32
N PRO A 61 -6.30 76.01 30.18
CA PRO A 61 -7.12 76.08 28.97
C PRO A 61 -6.27 76.54 27.78
N ARG A 62 -6.62 76.08 26.57
CA ARG A 62 -5.80 76.25 25.35
C ARG A 62 -5.40 77.71 25.10
N ASP A 63 -6.32 78.63 25.32
CA ASP A 63 -6.16 80.06 25.00
C ASP A 63 -5.05 80.72 25.84
N ASP A 64 -4.87 80.28 27.09
CA ASP A 64 -3.78 80.74 27.98
C ASP A 64 -2.42 80.08 27.66
N THR A 65 -2.41 78.99 26.89
CA THR A 65 -1.15 78.31 26.50
C THR A 65 -0.44 78.99 25.32
N VAL A 66 -1.07 79.97 24.66
CA VAL A 66 -0.58 80.62 23.43
C VAL A 66 0.18 81.90 23.77
N CYS A 67 1.40 82.04 23.26
CA CYS A 67 2.17 83.27 23.41
C CYS A 67 1.55 84.41 22.59
N GLN A 68 1.03 85.43 23.26
CA GLN A 68 0.35 86.58 22.65
C GLN A 68 1.20 87.38 21.64
N PHE A 69 2.54 87.25 21.68
CA PHE A 69 3.45 87.95 20.78
C PHE A 69 3.82 87.19 19.49
N CYS A 70 3.64 85.87 19.44
CA CYS A 70 4.05 85.06 18.29
C CYS A 70 3.05 83.96 17.88
N GLY A 71 1.94 83.76 18.61
CA GLY A 71 0.91 82.76 18.29
C GLY A 71 1.33 81.31 18.53
N VAL A 72 2.53 81.07 19.07
CA VAL A 72 3.09 79.75 19.35
C VAL A 72 2.58 79.27 20.72
N SER A 73 1.98 78.09 20.81
CA SER A 73 1.64 77.48 22.11
C SER A 73 2.86 76.87 22.78
N TYR A 74 3.03 77.14 24.08
CA TYR A 74 4.07 76.54 24.92
C TYR A 74 3.92 75.00 25.03
N LEU A 75 2.75 74.45 24.67
CA LEU A 75 2.48 73.00 24.65
C LEU A 75 2.73 72.32 23.29
N ILE A 76 3.23 73.02 22.26
CA ILE A 76 3.42 72.45 20.91
C ILE A 76 4.24 71.15 20.93
N HIS A 77 5.26 71.00 21.77
CA HIS A 77 6.01 69.74 21.89
C HIS A 77 5.16 68.57 22.43
N ARG A 78 4.18 68.85 23.30
CA ARG A 78 3.20 67.87 23.79
C ARG A 78 2.17 67.54 22.70
N GLU A 79 1.69 68.53 21.96
CA GLU A 79 0.75 68.32 20.86
C GLU A 79 1.39 67.55 19.69
N ILE A 80 2.63 67.88 19.31
CA ILE A 80 3.43 67.10 18.35
C ILE A 80 3.59 65.67 18.86
N LYS A 81 4.01 65.45 20.12
CA LYS A 81 4.16 64.09 20.65
C LYS A 81 2.85 63.31 20.65
N VAL A 82 1.72 63.92 21.02
CA VAL A 82 0.39 63.29 20.95
C VAL A 82 -0.03 62.97 19.51
N LEU A 83 0.37 63.78 18.52
CA LEU A 83 0.16 63.49 17.10
C LEU A 83 1.10 62.39 16.60
N GLU A 84 2.33 62.31 17.08
CA GLU A 84 3.29 61.24 16.76
C GLU A 84 2.90 59.90 17.40
N ASP A 85 2.43 59.89 18.65
CA ASP A 85 1.88 58.71 19.32
C ASP A 85 0.63 58.20 18.57
N LYS A 86 -0.23 59.11 18.07
CA LYS A 86 -1.38 58.76 17.21
C LYS A 86 -0.97 58.29 15.82
N LEU A 87 0.06 58.89 15.21
CA LEU A 87 0.60 58.46 13.92
C LEU A 87 1.17 57.04 14.06
N ALA A 88 1.98 56.78 15.08
CA ALA A 88 2.53 55.46 15.38
C ALA A 88 1.44 54.42 15.65
N GLN A 89 0.36 54.79 16.34
CA GLN A 89 -0.82 53.91 16.51
C GLN A 89 -1.50 53.62 15.16
N ALA A 90 -1.77 54.63 14.35
CA ALA A 90 -2.37 54.47 13.02
C ALA A 90 -1.49 53.66 12.05
N GLU A 91 -0.17 53.87 12.07
CA GLU A 91 0.80 53.05 11.32
C GLU A 91 0.84 51.60 11.83
N GLN A 92 0.73 51.40 13.15
CA GLN A 92 0.62 50.06 13.72
C GLN A 92 -0.69 49.36 13.33
N GLU A 93 -1.78 50.10 13.12
CA GLU A 93 -3.05 49.56 12.61
C GLU A 93 -3.00 49.28 11.11
N LEU A 94 -2.47 50.20 10.30
CA LEU A 94 -2.26 50.00 8.86
C LEU A 94 -1.27 48.85 8.55
N THR A 95 -0.31 48.59 9.43
CA THR A 95 0.58 47.43 9.31
C THR A 95 -0.08 46.11 9.75
N LYS A 96 -0.94 46.10 10.79
CA LYS A 96 -1.80 44.93 11.12
C LYS A 96 -2.76 44.60 9.96
N LEU A 97 -3.32 45.62 9.31
CA LEU A 97 -4.23 45.49 8.17
C LEU A 97 -3.49 45.16 6.86
N ARG A 98 -2.16 45.22 6.79
CA ARG A 98 -1.43 44.98 5.54
C ARG A 98 -1.68 43.57 5.01
N GLY A 99 -2.08 43.51 3.73
CA GLY A 99 -2.43 42.26 3.04
C GLY A 99 -3.72 41.59 3.56
N SER A 100 -4.56 42.25 4.36
CA SER A 100 -5.89 41.70 4.70
C SER A 100 -6.73 41.50 3.44
N GLU A 101 -6.73 42.50 2.55
CA GLU A 101 -7.42 42.49 1.27
C GLU A 101 -6.94 41.32 0.37
N GLU A 102 -5.63 41.10 0.25
CA GLU A 102 -5.07 39.97 -0.53
C GLU A 102 -5.50 38.61 0.03
N ARG A 103 -5.53 38.47 1.38
CA ARG A 103 -6.02 37.26 2.05
C ARG A 103 -7.52 37.08 1.81
N GLU A 104 -8.30 38.15 1.86
CA GLU A 104 -9.75 38.10 1.66
C GLU A 104 -10.11 37.81 0.20
N GLN A 105 -9.50 38.48 -0.77
CA GLN A 105 -9.68 38.19 -2.20
C GLN A 105 -9.34 36.72 -2.53
N LYS A 106 -8.29 36.17 -1.91
CA LYS A 106 -7.94 34.74 -2.04
C LYS A 106 -8.99 33.82 -1.39
N LEU A 107 -9.50 34.16 -0.21
CA LEU A 107 -10.57 33.40 0.45
C LEU A 107 -11.88 33.45 -0.35
N GLN A 108 -12.28 34.61 -0.86
CA GLN A 108 -13.46 34.76 -1.73
C GLN A 108 -13.30 33.98 -3.06
N SER A 109 -12.08 33.92 -3.61
CA SER A 109 -11.79 33.11 -4.81
C SER A 109 -11.89 31.61 -4.53
N ASN A 110 -11.33 31.15 -3.41
CA ASN A 110 -11.44 29.75 -2.96
C ASN A 110 -12.89 29.37 -2.63
N LEU A 111 -13.68 30.29 -2.04
CA LEU A 111 -15.09 30.09 -1.75
C LEU A 111 -15.87 29.82 -3.04
N LYS A 112 -15.73 30.69 -4.05
CA LYS A 112 -16.40 30.54 -5.35
C LYS A 112 -16.07 29.23 -6.05
N LEU A 113 -14.78 28.86 -6.08
CA LEU A 113 -14.36 27.56 -6.63
C LEU A 113 -15.06 26.38 -5.92
N SER A 114 -15.18 26.43 -4.59
CA SER A 114 -15.91 25.41 -3.84
C SER A 114 -17.42 25.48 -4.06
N GLU A 115 -18.01 26.66 -4.24
CA GLU A 115 -19.44 26.83 -4.57
C GLU A 115 -19.77 26.24 -5.95
N ASP A 116 -18.90 26.47 -6.94
CA ASP A 116 -18.97 25.92 -8.30
C ASP A 116 -18.78 24.38 -8.30
N GLU A 117 -17.79 23.86 -7.58
CA GLU A 117 -17.61 22.40 -7.37
C GLU A 117 -18.85 21.76 -6.73
N ASN A 118 -19.39 22.38 -5.68
CA ASN A 118 -20.62 21.92 -5.04
C ASN A 118 -21.84 22.03 -5.99
N ALA A 119 -21.90 23.03 -6.86
CA ALA A 119 -22.96 23.15 -7.88
C ALA A 119 -22.87 22.00 -8.90
N LEU A 120 -21.67 21.69 -9.39
CA LEU A 120 -21.42 20.56 -10.29
C LEU A 120 -21.77 19.21 -9.65
N ILE A 121 -21.38 18.98 -8.39
CA ILE A 121 -21.71 17.76 -7.64
C ILE A 121 -23.24 17.63 -7.47
N ARG A 122 -23.94 18.71 -7.11
CA ARG A 122 -25.41 18.73 -7.00
C ARG A 122 -26.10 18.43 -8.34
N GLY A 123 -25.55 18.92 -9.46
CA GLY A 123 -26.00 18.54 -10.80
C GLY A 123 -25.88 17.03 -11.05
N GLN A 124 -24.67 16.48 -10.87
CA GLN A 124 -24.43 15.05 -11.06
C GLN A 124 -25.23 14.14 -10.12
N LEU A 125 -25.56 14.60 -8.91
CA LEU A 125 -26.46 13.88 -8.00
C LEU A 125 -27.88 13.84 -8.56
N LYS A 126 -28.42 14.97 -9.00
CA LYS A 126 -29.75 15.06 -9.62
C LYS A 126 -29.86 14.22 -10.90
N ASP A 127 -28.81 14.20 -11.73
CA ASP A 127 -28.75 13.35 -12.92
C ASP A 127 -28.81 11.86 -12.54
N ARG A 128 -28.04 11.45 -11.52
CA ARG A 128 -28.07 10.07 -10.98
C ARG A 128 -29.42 9.72 -10.34
N GLU A 129 -30.05 10.63 -9.60
CA GLU A 129 -31.40 10.46 -9.06
C GLU A 129 -32.43 10.22 -10.17
N SER A 130 -32.34 10.97 -11.27
CA SER A 130 -33.22 10.76 -12.44
C SER A 130 -33.01 9.39 -13.09
N LEU A 131 -31.76 8.94 -13.21
CA LEU A 131 -31.41 7.63 -13.74
C LEU A 131 -31.90 6.49 -12.83
N ILE A 132 -31.74 6.64 -11.50
CA ILE A 132 -32.27 5.69 -10.51
C ILE A 132 -33.80 5.60 -10.62
N SER A 133 -34.49 6.74 -10.75
CA SER A 133 -35.96 6.76 -10.90
C SER A 133 -36.43 6.07 -12.20
N MET A 134 -35.72 6.27 -13.32
CA MET A 134 -36.01 5.55 -14.57
C MET A 134 -35.80 4.04 -14.40
N LEU A 135 -34.64 3.61 -13.84
CA LEU A 135 -34.34 2.20 -13.63
C LEU A 135 -35.30 1.52 -12.64
N GLN A 136 -35.78 2.24 -11.62
CA GLN A 136 -36.86 1.77 -10.74
C GLN A 136 -38.16 1.54 -11.52
N SER A 137 -38.56 2.46 -12.40
CA SER A 137 -39.76 2.28 -13.22
C SER A 137 -39.64 1.10 -14.20
N GLU A 138 -38.46 0.86 -14.79
CA GLU A 138 -38.20 -0.31 -15.64
C GLU A 138 -38.23 -1.61 -14.83
N HIS A 139 -37.62 -1.62 -13.64
CA HIS A 139 -37.65 -2.73 -12.71
C HIS A 139 -39.10 -3.11 -12.33
N ASP A 140 -39.93 -2.13 -11.99
CA ASP A 140 -41.31 -2.37 -11.57
C ASP A 140 -42.18 -2.86 -12.73
N ILE A 141 -41.98 -2.34 -13.95
CA ILE A 141 -42.59 -2.88 -15.17
C ILE A 141 -42.22 -4.35 -15.32
N LYS A 142 -40.92 -4.70 -15.20
CA LYS A 142 -40.43 -6.09 -15.31
C LYS A 142 -40.93 -6.99 -14.19
N ALA A 143 -41.07 -6.49 -12.96
CA ALA A 143 -41.67 -7.22 -11.84
C ALA A 143 -43.14 -7.57 -12.14
N THR A 144 -43.94 -6.65 -12.69
CA THR A 144 -45.33 -6.97 -13.09
C THR A 144 -45.39 -7.93 -14.28
N GLU A 145 -44.41 -7.91 -15.19
CA GLU A 145 -44.31 -8.86 -16.31
C GLU A 145 -44.00 -10.27 -15.80
N ILE A 146 -43.04 -10.42 -14.90
CA ILE A 146 -42.69 -11.68 -14.22
C ILE A 146 -43.91 -12.21 -13.44
N GLN A 147 -44.65 -11.37 -12.72
CA GLN A 147 -45.86 -11.79 -12.01
C GLN A 147 -46.93 -12.33 -12.98
N LYS A 148 -47.22 -11.60 -14.08
CA LYS A 148 -48.19 -12.03 -15.11
C LYS A 148 -47.80 -13.36 -15.75
N LEU A 149 -46.51 -13.58 -16.01
CA LEU A 149 -45.99 -14.86 -16.51
C LEU A 149 -46.10 -15.98 -15.47
N THR A 150 -45.86 -15.68 -14.19
CA THR A 150 -45.96 -16.65 -13.08
C THR A 150 -47.41 -17.10 -12.86
N ASP A 151 -48.38 -16.18 -12.84
CA ASP A 151 -49.80 -16.54 -12.78
C ASP A 151 -50.26 -17.30 -14.03
N SER A 152 -49.73 -16.94 -15.22
CA SER A 152 -50.00 -17.67 -16.46
C SER A 152 -49.43 -19.10 -16.46
N LEU A 153 -48.28 -19.31 -15.82
CA LEU A 153 -47.69 -20.63 -15.60
C LEU A 153 -48.59 -21.46 -14.67
N ARG A 154 -48.91 -20.93 -13.48
CA ARG A 154 -49.76 -21.59 -12.48
C ARG A 154 -51.11 -22.00 -13.05
N VAL A 155 -51.78 -21.11 -13.79
CA VAL A 155 -53.06 -21.40 -14.46
C VAL A 155 -52.93 -22.46 -15.56
N ASN A 156 -51.74 -22.70 -16.12
CA ASN A 156 -51.49 -23.81 -17.05
C ASN A 156 -51.10 -25.12 -16.34
N GLU A 157 -50.43 -25.04 -15.19
CA GLU A 157 -50.18 -26.20 -14.29
C GLU A 157 -51.50 -26.75 -13.72
N GLU A 158 -52.40 -25.88 -13.25
CA GLU A 158 -53.76 -26.22 -12.81
C GLU A 158 -54.54 -26.93 -13.93
N LYS A 159 -54.48 -26.44 -15.18
CA LYS A 159 -55.09 -27.12 -16.35
C LYS A 159 -54.42 -28.47 -16.64
N SER A 160 -53.10 -28.56 -16.51
CA SER A 160 -52.33 -29.80 -16.75
C SER A 160 -52.73 -30.88 -15.74
N ALA A 161 -52.79 -30.53 -14.46
CA ALA A 161 -53.27 -31.42 -13.39
C ALA A 161 -54.72 -31.88 -13.63
N ALA A 162 -55.61 -30.96 -14.03
CA ALA A 162 -56.98 -31.30 -14.39
C ALA A 162 -57.06 -32.24 -15.61
N LEU A 163 -56.21 -32.07 -16.63
CA LEU A 163 -56.14 -32.96 -17.78
C LEU A 163 -55.59 -34.35 -17.41
N LEU A 164 -54.59 -34.43 -16.53
CA LEU A 164 -54.06 -35.69 -16.00
C LEU A 164 -55.11 -36.45 -15.19
N TYR A 165 -55.88 -35.76 -14.33
CA TYR A 165 -56.99 -36.35 -13.58
C TYR A 165 -58.11 -36.86 -14.51
N ASN A 166 -58.50 -36.07 -15.51
CA ASN A 166 -59.46 -36.53 -16.52
C ASN A 166 -58.93 -37.75 -17.31
N ASN A 167 -57.61 -37.83 -17.55
CA ASN A 167 -56.99 -38.97 -18.23
C ASN A 167 -56.99 -40.25 -17.37
N SER A 168 -56.77 -40.16 -16.06
CA SER A 168 -56.87 -41.32 -15.16
C SER A 168 -58.32 -41.80 -15.02
N GLN A 169 -59.28 -40.89 -14.88
CA GLN A 169 -60.71 -41.23 -14.87
C GLN A 169 -61.16 -41.91 -16.19
N LEU A 170 -60.70 -41.42 -17.35
CA LEU A 170 -60.97 -42.08 -18.62
C LEU A 170 -60.33 -43.48 -18.72
N LYS A 171 -59.12 -43.68 -18.19
CA LYS A 171 -58.48 -45.01 -18.12
C LYS A 171 -59.25 -46.00 -17.23
N GLU A 172 -59.78 -45.52 -16.11
CA GLU A 172 -60.61 -46.31 -15.19
C GLU A 172 -61.91 -46.75 -15.89
N ILE A 173 -62.63 -45.82 -16.50
CA ILE A 173 -63.84 -46.10 -17.30
C ILE A 173 -63.55 -47.06 -18.46
N ILE A 174 -62.45 -46.88 -19.20
CA ILE A 174 -62.05 -47.80 -20.29
C ILE A 174 -61.74 -49.20 -19.74
N SER A 175 -61.09 -49.30 -18.59
CA SER A 175 -60.77 -50.59 -17.96
C SER A 175 -62.03 -51.35 -17.55
N GLU A 176 -63.03 -50.64 -17.01
CA GLU A 176 -64.33 -51.19 -16.64
C GLU A 176 -65.16 -51.59 -17.86
N LEU A 177 -65.19 -50.78 -18.92
CA LEU A 177 -65.83 -51.15 -20.19
C LEU A 177 -65.17 -52.39 -20.81
N VAL A 178 -63.84 -52.54 -20.71
CA VAL A 178 -63.11 -53.73 -21.14
C VAL A 178 -63.41 -54.95 -20.25
N ARG A 179 -63.74 -54.77 -18.97
CA ARG A 179 -64.25 -55.84 -18.09
C ARG A 179 -65.62 -56.32 -18.55
N VAL A 180 -66.58 -55.40 -18.67
CA VAL A 180 -67.96 -55.70 -19.11
C VAL A 180 -68.00 -56.35 -20.51
N LEU A 181 -67.18 -55.88 -21.46
CA LEU A 181 -67.09 -56.49 -22.79
C LEU A 181 -66.51 -57.92 -22.77
N LYS A 182 -65.65 -58.27 -21.81
CA LYS A 182 -65.18 -59.66 -21.63
C LYS A 182 -66.28 -60.56 -21.07
N GLU A 183 -67.07 -60.04 -20.13
CA GLU A 183 -68.20 -60.76 -19.51
C GLU A 183 -69.33 -60.98 -20.52
N GLN A 184 -69.75 -59.95 -21.26
CA GLN A 184 -70.72 -60.10 -22.36
C GLN A 184 -70.23 -61.07 -23.44
N LYS A 185 -68.92 -61.10 -23.75
CA LYS A 185 -68.34 -62.10 -24.67
C LYS A 185 -68.45 -63.53 -24.12
N GLN A 186 -68.33 -63.73 -22.80
CA GLN A 186 -68.53 -65.03 -22.16
C GLN A 186 -70.01 -65.43 -22.14
N GLU A 187 -70.93 -64.49 -21.88
CA GLU A 187 -72.38 -64.72 -21.97
C GLU A 187 -72.82 -65.09 -23.40
N ILE A 188 -72.30 -64.40 -24.42
CA ILE A 188 -72.55 -64.76 -25.83
C ILE A 188 -72.00 -66.18 -26.14
N PHE A 189 -70.89 -66.58 -25.51
CA PHE A 189 -70.36 -67.93 -25.67
C PHE A 189 -71.22 -69.00 -24.99
N THR A 190 -71.75 -68.75 -23.79
CA THR A 190 -72.66 -69.71 -23.12
C THR A 190 -74.03 -69.77 -23.80
N ILE A 191 -74.57 -68.65 -24.28
CA ILE A 191 -75.76 -68.62 -25.13
C ILE A 191 -75.52 -69.43 -26.41
N LYS A 192 -74.34 -69.28 -27.05
CA LYS A 192 -73.98 -70.08 -28.23
C LYS A 192 -73.92 -71.58 -27.91
N SER A 193 -73.33 -71.98 -26.78
CA SER A 193 -73.31 -73.41 -26.39
C SER A 193 -74.72 -73.95 -26.11
N HIS A 194 -75.57 -73.19 -25.44
CA HIS A 194 -76.97 -73.58 -25.21
C HIS A 194 -77.74 -73.71 -26.53
N LEU A 195 -77.54 -72.80 -27.49
CA LEU A 195 -78.15 -72.90 -28.82
C LEU A 195 -77.67 -74.14 -29.59
N THR A 196 -76.40 -74.53 -29.48
CA THR A 196 -75.93 -75.79 -30.08
C THR A 196 -76.52 -77.03 -29.40
N THR A 197 -76.75 -77.01 -28.07
CA THR A 197 -77.46 -78.09 -27.37
C THR A 197 -78.92 -78.16 -27.83
N TYR A 198 -79.66 -77.05 -27.81
CA TYR A 198 -81.05 -77.01 -28.29
C TYR A 198 -81.18 -77.40 -29.77
N GLN A 199 -80.18 -77.12 -30.60
CA GLN A 199 -80.15 -77.59 -31.99
C GLN A 199 -80.03 -79.12 -32.05
N GLN A 200 -79.19 -79.73 -31.21
CA GLN A 200 -79.10 -81.20 -31.11
C GLN A 200 -80.40 -81.79 -30.57
N ASP A 201 -80.96 -81.24 -29.48
CA ASP A 201 -82.24 -81.68 -28.91
C ASP A 201 -83.38 -81.65 -29.96
N CYS A 202 -83.42 -80.58 -30.79
CA CYS A 202 -84.38 -80.47 -31.89
C CYS A 202 -84.13 -81.52 -32.98
N GLN A 203 -82.88 -81.85 -33.31
CA GLN A 203 -82.54 -82.89 -34.28
C GLN A 203 -82.89 -84.28 -33.76
N ASP A 204 -82.59 -84.59 -32.50
CA ASP A 204 -82.89 -85.86 -31.86
C ASP A 204 -84.40 -86.07 -31.70
N LEU A 205 -85.14 -85.02 -31.32
CA LEU A 205 -86.59 -85.02 -31.26
C LEU A 205 -87.22 -85.15 -32.65
N SER A 206 -86.69 -84.47 -33.66
CA SER A 206 -87.13 -84.61 -35.07
C SER A 206 -86.91 -86.04 -35.57
N ALA A 207 -85.73 -86.62 -35.33
CA ALA A 207 -85.43 -88.02 -35.65
C ALA A 207 -86.31 -89.00 -34.85
N SER A 208 -86.73 -88.65 -33.64
CA SER A 208 -87.70 -89.42 -32.84
C SER A 208 -89.11 -89.37 -33.44
N LEU A 209 -89.58 -88.18 -33.81
CA LEU A 209 -90.87 -87.97 -34.46
C LEU A 209 -90.93 -88.63 -35.84
N SER A 210 -89.87 -88.56 -36.65
CA SER A 210 -89.78 -89.28 -37.92
C SER A 210 -89.89 -90.79 -37.74
N ARG A 211 -89.29 -91.35 -36.67
CA ARG A 211 -89.43 -92.78 -36.33
C ARG A 211 -90.86 -93.13 -35.90
N THR A 212 -91.51 -92.35 -35.04
CA THR A 212 -92.88 -92.64 -34.60
C THR A 212 -93.91 -92.44 -35.70
N VAL A 213 -93.77 -91.40 -36.54
CA VAL A 213 -94.61 -91.21 -37.74
C VAL A 213 -94.43 -92.39 -38.71
N GLY A 214 -93.20 -92.82 -38.99
CA GLY A 214 -92.94 -94.01 -39.81
C GLY A 214 -93.59 -95.29 -39.25
N GLN A 215 -93.55 -95.49 -37.93
CA GLN A 215 -94.24 -96.60 -37.24
C GLN A 215 -95.78 -96.50 -37.27
N VAL A 216 -96.35 -95.28 -37.30
CA VAL A 216 -97.80 -95.08 -37.43
C VAL A 216 -98.25 -95.28 -38.88
N CYS A 217 -97.54 -94.72 -39.86
CA CYS A 217 -97.87 -94.86 -41.28
C CYS A 217 -97.79 -96.32 -41.75
N SER A 218 -96.75 -97.06 -41.35
CA SER A 218 -96.63 -98.50 -41.67
C SER A 218 -97.78 -99.33 -41.08
N LYS A 219 -98.16 -99.09 -39.82
CA LYS A 219 -99.36 -99.71 -39.22
C LYS A 219 -100.66 -99.31 -39.92
N HIS A 220 -100.79 -98.06 -40.36
CA HIS A 220 -101.98 -97.61 -41.07
C HIS A 220 -102.11 -98.29 -42.43
N LEU A 221 -101.02 -98.37 -43.20
CA LEU A 221 -100.97 -99.06 -44.49
C LEU A 221 -101.30 -100.56 -44.35
N GLN A 222 -100.79 -101.22 -43.31
CA GLN A 222 -101.18 -102.60 -42.99
C GLN A 222 -102.69 -102.70 -42.73
N ASN A 223 -103.24 -101.86 -41.86
CA ASN A 223 -104.68 -101.82 -41.56
C ASN A 223 -105.56 -101.42 -42.77
N GLU A 224 -104.99 -100.77 -43.79
CA GLU A 224 -105.66 -100.41 -45.04
C GLU A 224 -105.74 -101.62 -45.96
N THR A 225 -104.63 -102.33 -46.19
CA THR A 225 -104.63 -103.58 -46.96
C THR A 225 -105.55 -104.66 -46.35
N GLU A 226 -105.64 -104.74 -45.01
CA GLU A 226 -106.61 -105.62 -44.32
C GLU A 226 -108.09 -105.26 -44.58
N LYS A 227 -108.39 -104.00 -44.92
CA LYS A 227 -109.74 -103.56 -45.31
C LYS A 227 -110.02 -103.81 -46.78
N GLU A 228 -109.04 -103.59 -47.66
CA GLU A 228 -109.17 -103.87 -49.10
C GLU A 228 -109.51 -105.34 -49.36
N VAL A 229 -108.84 -106.26 -48.66
CA VAL A 229 -109.14 -107.71 -48.70
C VAL A 229 -110.60 -108.00 -48.31
N LYS A 230 -111.10 -107.38 -47.23
CA LYS A 230 -112.51 -107.53 -46.78
C LYS A 230 -113.51 -106.90 -47.75
N LEU A 231 -113.13 -105.81 -48.42
CA LEU A 231 -113.97 -105.16 -49.44
C LEU A 231 -114.12 -106.03 -50.69
N ALA A 232 -113.04 -106.69 -51.13
CA ALA A 232 -113.09 -107.66 -52.23
C ALA A 232 -114.00 -108.86 -51.88
N GLU A 233 -113.87 -109.40 -50.65
CA GLU A 233 -114.69 -110.51 -50.17
C GLU A 233 -116.19 -110.16 -50.13
N LEU A 234 -116.56 -108.99 -49.59
CA LEU A 234 -117.94 -108.50 -49.59
C LEU A 234 -118.49 -108.22 -51.00
N THR A 235 -117.65 -107.72 -51.91
CA THR A 235 -118.06 -107.46 -53.31
C THR A 235 -118.41 -108.76 -54.03
N SER A 236 -117.61 -109.81 -53.83
CA SER A 236 -117.89 -111.15 -54.39
C SER A 236 -119.24 -111.72 -53.95
N GLN A 237 -119.67 -111.46 -52.70
CA GLN A 237 -120.98 -111.91 -52.21
C GLN A 237 -122.12 -111.15 -52.91
N LEU A 238 -121.97 -109.83 -53.10
CA LEU A 238 -122.99 -108.95 -53.63
C LEU A 238 -123.37 -109.29 -55.09
N ASP A 239 -122.42 -109.75 -55.91
CA ASP A 239 -122.71 -110.15 -57.29
C ASP A 239 -123.51 -111.46 -57.39
N THR A 240 -123.31 -112.41 -56.46
CA THR A 240 -124.12 -113.66 -56.46
C THR A 240 -125.61 -113.40 -56.23
N TYR A 241 -125.95 -112.38 -55.44
CA TYR A 241 -127.33 -111.96 -55.20
C TYR A 241 -127.97 -111.21 -56.38
N LYS A 242 -127.19 -110.69 -57.34
CA LYS A 242 -127.75 -110.00 -58.52
C LYS A 242 -128.29 -110.99 -59.55
N SER A 243 -127.58 -112.10 -59.77
CA SER A 243 -127.98 -113.11 -60.77
C SER A 243 -129.33 -113.77 -60.46
N THR A 244 -129.63 -114.02 -59.18
CA THR A 244 -130.90 -114.66 -58.77
C THR A 244 -132.13 -113.75 -58.96
N ILE A 245 -131.96 -112.43 -58.89
CA ILE A 245 -133.03 -111.45 -59.09
C ILE A 245 -133.43 -111.34 -60.58
N GLN A 246 -132.47 -111.53 -61.50
CA GLN A 246 -132.73 -111.44 -62.94
C GLN A 246 -133.62 -112.58 -63.43
N GLU A 247 -133.38 -113.81 -62.98
CA GLU A 247 -134.13 -115.01 -63.39
C GLU A 247 -135.65 -114.89 -63.12
N LEU A 248 -136.01 -114.44 -61.91
CA LEU A 248 -137.41 -114.29 -61.48
C LEU A 248 -138.15 -113.19 -62.27
N SER A 249 -137.44 -112.19 -62.81
CA SER A 249 -138.04 -111.07 -63.53
C SER A 249 -138.66 -111.44 -64.89
N HIS A 250 -138.25 -112.58 -65.47
CA HIS A 250 -138.70 -113.00 -66.81
C HIS A 250 -140.10 -113.65 -66.80
N GLN A 251 -140.52 -114.26 -65.68
CA GLN A 251 -141.73 -115.08 -65.64
C GLN A 251 -143.03 -114.26 -65.50
N LEU A 252 -142.95 -112.99 -65.11
CA LEU A 252 -144.10 -112.17 -64.70
C LEU A 252 -144.80 -111.37 -65.82
N LYS A 253 -144.41 -111.52 -67.10
CA LYS A 253 -144.91 -110.69 -68.21
C LYS A 253 -146.06 -111.30 -69.04
N GLN A 254 -146.54 -112.50 -68.72
CA GLN A 254 -147.41 -113.28 -69.60
C GLN A 254 -148.91 -113.32 -69.19
N ALA A 255 -149.34 -112.50 -68.23
CA ALA A 255 -150.74 -112.43 -67.79
C ALA A 255 -151.22 -110.98 -67.58
N ALA A 256 -152.36 -110.63 -68.19
CA ALA A 256 -153.08 -109.36 -68.03
C ALA A 256 -154.54 -109.49 -68.50
N ILE A 257 -155.44 -108.62 -68.00
CA ILE A 257 -156.79 -108.18 -68.49
C ILE A 257 -157.88 -108.11 -67.37
N ASP A 258 -158.65 -107.00 -67.36
CA ASP A 258 -159.98 -106.66 -66.73
C ASP A 258 -160.26 -106.34 -65.21
N GLN A 259 -160.53 -105.03 -64.91
CA GLN A 259 -161.85 -104.40 -64.51
C GLN A 259 -162.33 -104.04 -63.03
N SER A 260 -162.79 -102.75 -62.83
CA SER A 260 -163.92 -102.15 -61.99
C SER A 260 -163.88 -101.50 -60.54
N GLU A 261 -164.00 -100.14 -60.45
CA GLU A 261 -165.06 -99.15 -59.90
C GLU A 261 -165.61 -98.92 -58.41
N TYR A 262 -166.26 -97.71 -58.18
CA TYR A 262 -167.26 -97.19 -57.13
C TYR A 262 -166.79 -96.46 -55.79
N ASN A 263 -167.49 -95.59 -54.98
CA ASN A 263 -168.66 -94.59 -54.93
C ASN A 263 -168.67 -93.86 -53.49
N ASN A 264 -169.45 -92.89 -52.89
CA ASN A 264 -170.62 -91.92 -53.02
C ASN A 264 -170.41 -90.65 -52.06
N VAL A 265 -171.24 -89.78 -51.36
CA VAL A 265 -172.68 -89.49 -50.94
C VAL A 265 -172.85 -88.04 -50.27
N ALA A 266 -174.06 -87.42 -50.05
CA ALA A 266 -174.35 -86.12 -49.30
C ALA A 266 -175.86 -85.85 -48.82
N SER A 267 -176.27 -84.66 -48.25
CA SER A 267 -177.69 -84.21 -47.84
C SER A 267 -177.83 -82.64 -47.63
N GLN A 268 -178.87 -81.87 -47.15
CA GLN A 268 -180.22 -81.95 -46.44
C GLN A 268 -181.02 -80.55 -46.42
N LEU A 269 -182.32 -80.39 -45.98
CA LEU A 269 -183.11 -79.08 -46.05
C LEU A 269 -184.51 -78.86 -45.28
N SER A 270 -184.86 -77.61 -44.86
CA SER A 270 -186.18 -76.84 -44.79
C SER A 270 -187.41 -77.09 -43.83
N GLN A 271 -188.01 -76.04 -43.20
CA GLN A 271 -189.47 -75.60 -43.29
C GLN A 271 -189.99 -74.46 -42.31
N ALA A 272 -191.21 -73.95 -42.59
CA ALA A 272 -192.24 -73.28 -41.72
C ALA A 272 -192.39 -71.73 -41.65
N ALA A 273 -193.65 -71.23 -41.59
CA ALA A 273 -194.01 -69.80 -41.70
C ALA A 273 -195.28 -69.36 -40.90
N LEU A 274 -195.37 -69.68 -39.61
CA LEU A 274 -196.53 -69.35 -38.73
C LEU A 274 -196.25 -68.33 -37.61
N ALA A 275 -195.02 -67.82 -37.48
CA ALA A 275 -194.54 -67.18 -36.24
C ALA A 275 -194.98 -65.71 -35.99
N LYS A 276 -195.82 -65.10 -36.84
CA LYS A 276 -196.03 -63.64 -36.83
C LYS A 276 -196.62 -63.10 -35.51
N ASP A 277 -197.64 -63.76 -34.96
CA ASP A 277 -198.37 -63.30 -33.76
C ASP A 277 -197.54 -63.40 -32.45
N MET A 278 -196.43 -64.12 -32.43
CA MET A 278 -195.61 -64.26 -31.22
C MET A 278 -194.74 -63.02 -30.94
N PHE A 279 -194.39 -62.22 -31.95
CA PHE A 279 -193.37 -61.19 -31.81
C PHE A 279 -193.85 -59.91 -31.11
N GLU A 280 -195.14 -59.55 -31.16
CA GLU A 280 -195.64 -58.33 -30.50
C GLU A 280 -195.55 -58.39 -28.96
N ASN A 281 -195.63 -59.59 -28.36
CA ASN A 281 -195.48 -59.76 -26.92
C ASN A 281 -194.01 -59.71 -26.46
N GLN A 282 -193.04 -60.03 -27.32
CA GLN A 282 -191.60 -59.95 -26.97
C GLN A 282 -191.12 -58.49 -26.85
N LEU A 283 -191.68 -57.58 -27.64
CA LEU A 283 -191.29 -56.17 -27.71
C LEU A 283 -191.49 -55.39 -26.39
N LYS A 284 -192.40 -55.85 -25.51
CA LYS A 284 -192.60 -55.26 -24.18
C LYS A 284 -191.57 -55.70 -23.13
N GLY A 285 -190.90 -56.83 -23.33
CA GLY A 285 -189.88 -57.33 -22.39
C GLY A 285 -188.60 -56.49 -22.42
N ALA A 286 -188.07 -56.26 -23.62
CA ALA A 286 -186.80 -55.56 -23.83
C ALA A 286 -186.75 -54.14 -23.23
N ASN A 287 -187.91 -53.45 -23.16
CA ASN A 287 -187.96 -52.06 -22.69
C ASN A 287 -187.72 -51.92 -21.18
N ASN A 288 -187.94 -52.96 -20.38
CA ASN A 288 -187.64 -52.96 -18.94
C ASN A 288 -186.15 -53.23 -18.65
N GLU A 289 -185.50 -54.03 -19.49
CA GLU A 289 -184.10 -54.44 -19.32
C GLU A 289 -183.14 -53.27 -19.54
N VAL A 290 -183.43 -52.41 -20.52
CA VAL A 290 -182.70 -51.15 -20.78
C VAL A 290 -182.67 -50.25 -19.53
N ALA A 291 -183.80 -50.12 -18.80
CA ALA A 291 -183.90 -49.22 -17.66
C ALA A 291 -183.01 -49.61 -16.46
N VAL A 292 -182.75 -50.91 -16.30
CA VAL A 292 -181.86 -51.41 -15.23
C VAL A 292 -180.41 -51.01 -15.52
N LEU A 293 -179.95 -51.23 -16.76
CA LEU A 293 -178.57 -50.96 -17.19
C LEU A 293 -178.18 -49.48 -17.07
N THR A 294 -179.11 -48.56 -17.34
CA THR A 294 -178.88 -47.11 -17.14
C THR A 294 -178.51 -46.81 -15.68
N SER A 295 -179.19 -47.45 -14.73
CA SER A 295 -178.99 -47.22 -13.29
C SER A 295 -177.67 -47.77 -12.73
N GLU A 296 -176.99 -48.66 -13.46
CA GLU A 296 -175.65 -49.16 -13.11
C GLU A 296 -174.56 -48.28 -13.69
N ALA A 297 -174.72 -47.80 -14.93
CA ALA A 297 -173.81 -46.86 -15.56
C ALA A 297 -173.64 -45.57 -14.74
N GLU A 298 -174.73 -45.07 -14.14
CA GLU A 298 -174.70 -43.86 -13.31
C GLU A 298 -173.97 -44.07 -11.97
N LYS A 299 -174.05 -45.26 -11.36
CA LYS A 299 -173.29 -45.62 -10.14
C LYS A 299 -171.79 -45.70 -10.43
N LEU A 300 -171.40 -46.35 -11.53
CA LEU A 300 -170.00 -46.44 -11.96
C LEU A 300 -169.42 -45.04 -12.26
N LYS A 301 -170.22 -44.15 -12.86
CA LYS A 301 -169.84 -42.75 -13.10
C LYS A 301 -169.56 -41.98 -11.80
N GLN A 302 -170.36 -42.17 -10.75
CA GLN A 302 -170.09 -41.56 -9.44
C GLN A 302 -168.83 -42.12 -8.77
N GLN A 303 -168.57 -43.44 -8.90
CA GLN A 303 -167.34 -44.03 -8.37
C GLN A 303 -166.08 -43.48 -9.07
N LEU A 304 -166.10 -43.29 -10.39
CA LEU A 304 -164.99 -42.69 -11.14
C LEU A 304 -164.70 -41.24 -10.70
N GLU A 305 -165.73 -40.44 -10.43
CA GLU A 305 -165.54 -39.06 -9.97
C GLU A 305 -164.97 -38.98 -8.54
N ASN A 306 -165.33 -39.93 -7.66
CA ASN A 306 -164.72 -40.05 -6.33
C ASN A 306 -163.21 -40.39 -6.44
N TYR A 307 -162.83 -41.37 -7.25
CA TYR A 307 -161.41 -41.69 -7.49
C TYR A 307 -160.64 -40.52 -8.11
N ARG A 308 -161.27 -39.75 -9.00
CA ARG A 308 -160.70 -38.51 -9.56
C ARG A 308 -160.43 -37.47 -8.46
N SER A 309 -161.38 -37.28 -7.55
CA SER A 309 -161.23 -36.35 -6.40
C SER A 309 -160.05 -36.74 -5.50
N ASP A 310 -159.89 -38.04 -5.18
CA ASP A 310 -158.80 -38.50 -4.31
C ASP A 310 -157.43 -38.46 -4.99
N LEU A 311 -157.34 -38.76 -6.29
CA LEU A 311 -156.12 -38.53 -7.07
C LEU A 311 -155.73 -37.04 -7.08
N GLN A 312 -156.69 -36.13 -7.24
CA GLN A 312 -156.41 -34.69 -7.26
C GLN A 312 -155.91 -34.18 -5.90
N LYS A 313 -156.40 -34.72 -4.77
CA LYS A 313 -155.85 -34.45 -3.43
C LYS A 313 -154.40 -34.92 -3.32
N LYS A 314 -154.09 -36.13 -3.81
CA LYS A 314 -152.73 -36.70 -3.77
C LYS A 314 -151.72 -35.95 -4.65
N VAL A 315 -152.16 -35.37 -5.77
CA VAL A 315 -151.32 -34.44 -6.57
C VAL A 315 -150.96 -33.20 -5.74
N VAL A 316 -151.95 -32.53 -5.11
CA VAL A 316 -151.70 -31.33 -4.30
C VAL A 316 -150.82 -31.63 -3.06
N GLU A 317 -151.01 -32.78 -2.41
CA GLU A 317 -150.11 -33.26 -1.35
C GLU A 317 -148.67 -33.39 -1.87
N PHE A 318 -148.46 -34.06 -3.01
CA PHE A 318 -147.15 -34.25 -3.61
C PHE A 318 -146.49 -32.94 -4.05
N GLU A 319 -147.26 -32.00 -4.61
CA GLU A 319 -146.79 -30.65 -4.94
C GLU A 319 -146.32 -29.91 -3.69
N SER A 320 -147.08 -29.96 -2.59
CA SER A 320 -146.72 -29.31 -1.32
C SER A 320 -145.43 -29.87 -0.72
N VAL A 321 -145.25 -31.21 -0.74
CA VAL A 321 -144.03 -31.88 -0.27
C VAL A 321 -142.83 -31.56 -1.18
N THR A 322 -143.04 -31.49 -2.50
CA THR A 322 -142.00 -31.10 -3.46
C THR A 322 -141.57 -29.64 -3.24
N GLN A 323 -142.50 -28.74 -2.98
CA GLN A 323 -142.21 -27.34 -2.65
C GLN A 323 -141.46 -27.21 -1.32
N GLN A 324 -141.83 -27.99 -0.30
CA GLN A 324 -141.12 -28.03 0.98
C GLN A 324 -139.67 -28.54 0.83
N HIS A 325 -139.44 -29.59 0.04
CA HIS A 325 -138.09 -30.07 -0.26
C HIS A 325 -137.27 -29.05 -1.06
N SER A 326 -137.87 -28.33 -2.00
CA SER A 326 -137.21 -27.25 -2.76
C SER A 326 -136.73 -26.12 -1.85
N LEU A 327 -137.60 -25.63 -0.94
CA LEU A 327 -137.22 -24.63 0.06
C LEU A 327 -136.13 -25.13 1.02
N SER A 328 -136.21 -26.40 1.44
CA SER A 328 -135.16 -27.01 2.25
C SER A 328 -133.82 -27.09 1.51
N ALA A 329 -133.81 -27.47 0.24
CA ALA A 329 -132.59 -27.49 -0.59
C ALA A 329 -131.98 -26.09 -0.70
N GLN A 330 -132.79 -25.07 -1.00
CA GLN A 330 -132.34 -23.68 -1.14
C GLN A 330 -131.73 -23.12 0.17
N THR A 331 -132.25 -23.50 1.34
CA THR A 331 -131.66 -23.08 2.64
C THR A 331 -130.34 -23.80 2.93
N TYR A 332 -130.19 -25.09 2.58
CA TYR A 332 -128.91 -25.78 2.68
C TYR A 332 -127.87 -25.22 1.71
N GLU A 333 -128.25 -24.96 0.46
CA GLU A 333 -127.38 -24.35 -0.56
C GLU A 333 -126.91 -22.96 -0.10
N SER A 334 -127.82 -22.12 0.42
CA SER A 334 -127.49 -20.83 1.02
C SER A 334 -126.52 -20.94 2.21
N ARG A 335 -126.62 -22.01 3.03
CA ARG A 335 -125.70 -22.25 4.15
C ARG A 335 -124.33 -22.75 3.68
N ILE A 336 -124.29 -23.61 2.67
CA ILE A 336 -123.05 -24.06 2.01
C ILE A 336 -122.32 -22.84 1.42
N ASP A 337 -123.04 -21.93 0.77
CA ASP A 337 -122.48 -20.70 0.21
C ASP A 337 -121.93 -19.76 1.30
N GLY A 338 -122.62 -19.65 2.45
CA GLY A 338 -122.09 -18.98 3.63
C GLY A 338 -120.78 -19.58 4.13
N LEU A 339 -120.74 -20.90 4.33
CA LEU A 339 -119.56 -21.63 4.79
C LEU A 339 -118.39 -21.56 3.79
N ASN A 340 -118.67 -21.55 2.48
CA ASN A 340 -117.65 -21.37 1.44
C ASN A 340 -117.04 -19.95 1.48
N ARG A 341 -117.84 -18.93 1.77
CA ARG A 341 -117.36 -17.55 1.95
C ARG A 341 -116.53 -17.41 3.24
N GLU A 342 -116.98 -18.02 4.34
CA GLU A 342 -116.23 -18.13 5.60
C GLU A 342 -114.87 -18.83 5.37
N LEU A 343 -114.84 -19.99 4.71
CA LEU A 343 -113.61 -20.70 4.35
C LEU A 343 -112.68 -19.89 3.46
N SER A 344 -113.21 -19.20 2.44
CA SER A 344 -112.42 -18.32 1.57
C SER A 344 -111.79 -17.17 2.35
N TYR A 345 -112.53 -16.55 3.26
CA TYR A 345 -112.02 -15.52 4.17
C TYR A 345 -110.87 -16.06 5.03
N TYR A 346 -111.07 -17.17 5.76
CA TYR A 346 -110.02 -17.74 6.61
C TYR A 346 -108.80 -18.23 5.83
N GLN A 347 -108.97 -18.80 4.62
CA GLN A 347 -107.84 -19.14 3.75
C GLN A 347 -107.05 -17.90 3.32
N ASN A 348 -107.71 -16.78 3.05
CA ASN A 348 -107.04 -15.55 2.64
C ASN A 348 -106.36 -14.86 3.83
N GLU A 349 -106.94 -14.92 5.03
CA GLU A 349 -106.29 -14.42 6.24
C GLU A 349 -105.06 -15.27 6.61
N ALA A 350 -105.15 -16.59 6.51
CA ALA A 350 -104.01 -17.49 6.68
C ALA A 350 -102.88 -17.21 5.66
N LYS A 351 -103.20 -16.84 4.41
CA LYS A 351 -102.21 -16.39 3.42
C LYS A 351 -101.54 -15.07 3.83
N LYS A 352 -102.29 -14.10 4.38
CA LYS A 352 -101.71 -12.83 4.89
C LYS A 352 -100.76 -13.09 6.05
N ILE A 353 -101.21 -13.83 7.06
CA ILE A 353 -100.42 -14.18 8.26
C ILE A 353 -99.15 -14.94 7.84
N LYS A 354 -99.27 -15.91 6.94
CA LYS A 354 -98.10 -16.58 6.36
C LYS A 354 -97.16 -15.61 5.64
N SER A 355 -97.67 -14.69 4.82
CA SER A 355 -96.83 -13.72 4.10
C SER A 355 -96.11 -12.76 5.06
N GLN A 356 -96.75 -12.36 6.16
CA GLN A 356 -96.14 -11.56 7.23
C GLN A 356 -95.05 -12.35 7.97
N TYR A 357 -95.29 -13.64 8.24
CA TYR A 357 -94.33 -14.52 8.91
C TYR A 357 -93.12 -14.84 8.02
N ASP A 358 -93.36 -15.14 6.74
CA ASP A 358 -92.31 -15.31 5.73
C ASP A 358 -91.48 -14.02 5.57
N TRP A 359 -92.10 -12.84 5.62
CA TRP A 359 -91.39 -11.55 5.62
C TRP A 359 -90.54 -11.34 6.89
N LEU A 360 -91.10 -11.61 8.07
CA LEU A 360 -90.38 -11.52 9.35
C LEU A 360 -89.17 -12.46 9.40
N ILE A 361 -89.28 -13.69 8.87
CA ILE A 361 -88.14 -14.60 8.73
C ILE A 361 -87.05 -13.95 7.88
N ASN A 362 -87.38 -13.50 6.66
CA ASN A 362 -86.40 -12.88 5.76
C ASN A 362 -85.71 -11.65 6.40
N GLU A 363 -86.44 -10.78 7.09
CA GLU A 363 -85.85 -9.62 7.75
C GLU A 363 -84.93 -10.03 8.93
N THR A 364 -85.31 -11.04 9.72
CA THR A 364 -84.42 -11.55 10.79
C THR A 364 -83.19 -12.30 10.27
N GLU A 365 -83.29 -12.96 9.11
CA GLU A 365 -82.13 -13.58 8.44
C GLU A 365 -81.21 -12.51 7.84
N LEU A 366 -81.76 -11.47 7.22
CA LEU A 366 -81.00 -10.31 6.72
C LEU A 366 -80.33 -9.54 7.87
N ALA A 367 -80.99 -9.38 9.01
CA ALA A 367 -80.41 -8.78 10.21
C ALA A 367 -79.24 -9.61 10.76
N LYS A 368 -79.37 -10.94 10.81
CA LYS A 368 -78.27 -11.85 11.19
C LYS A 368 -77.11 -11.80 10.20
N GLN A 369 -77.38 -11.72 8.90
CA GLN A 369 -76.33 -11.58 7.89
C GLN A 369 -75.55 -10.27 8.08
N LYS A 370 -76.26 -9.14 8.23
CA LYS A 370 -75.65 -7.83 8.56
C LYS A 370 -74.85 -7.86 9.86
N GLN A 371 -75.35 -8.55 10.89
CA GLN A 371 -74.63 -8.73 12.15
C GLN A 371 -73.30 -9.49 11.92
N VAL A 372 -73.33 -10.64 11.24
CA VAL A 372 -72.13 -11.43 10.93
C VAL A 372 -71.15 -10.69 10.02
N GLU A 373 -71.64 -9.84 9.10
CA GLU A 373 -70.78 -8.97 8.29
C GLU A 373 -70.13 -7.86 9.12
N ASN A 374 -70.88 -7.25 10.05
CA ASN A 374 -70.36 -6.26 11.00
C ASN A 374 -69.33 -6.88 11.97
N GLU A 375 -69.60 -8.08 12.49
CA GLU A 375 -68.68 -8.83 13.35
C GLU A 375 -67.37 -9.12 12.60
N LYS A 376 -67.44 -9.62 11.36
CA LYS A 376 -66.26 -9.82 10.50
C LYS A 376 -65.55 -8.52 10.12
N ALA A 377 -66.23 -7.38 10.11
CA ALA A 377 -65.63 -6.08 9.84
C ALA A 377 -64.93 -5.53 11.10
N ALA A 378 -65.50 -5.75 12.28
CA ALA A 378 -64.87 -5.46 13.56
C ALA A 378 -63.63 -6.36 13.79
N GLU A 379 -63.71 -7.64 13.45
CA GLU A 379 -62.60 -8.60 13.49
C GLU A 379 -61.42 -8.13 12.60
N ARG A 380 -61.67 -7.81 11.32
CA ARG A 380 -60.65 -7.25 10.42
C ARG A 380 -60.07 -5.92 10.93
N SER A 381 -60.89 -5.03 11.48
CA SER A 381 -60.42 -3.79 12.10
C SER A 381 -59.56 -4.06 13.33
N GLN A 382 -59.92 -5.05 14.15
CA GLN A 382 -59.11 -5.50 15.28
C GLN A 382 -57.76 -6.04 14.81
N ASP A 383 -57.72 -6.94 13.82
CA ASP A 383 -56.50 -7.47 13.21
C ASP A 383 -55.60 -6.35 12.65
N GLU A 384 -56.18 -5.34 12.00
CA GLU A 384 -55.46 -4.17 11.53
C GLU A 384 -54.83 -3.38 12.70
N THR A 385 -55.57 -3.15 13.79
CA THR A 385 -55.01 -2.47 14.98
C THR A 385 -53.96 -3.31 15.72
N GLU A 386 -54.11 -4.65 15.75
CA GLU A 386 -53.14 -5.60 16.31
C GLU A 386 -51.82 -5.55 15.52
N ASN A 387 -51.92 -5.66 14.19
CA ASN A 387 -50.80 -5.58 13.25
C ASN A 387 -50.07 -4.22 13.37
N MET A 388 -50.82 -3.12 13.51
CA MET A 388 -50.23 -1.79 13.75
C MET A 388 -49.59 -1.66 15.15
N ARG A 389 -50.16 -2.31 16.17
CA ARG A 389 -49.57 -2.40 17.53
C ARG A 389 -48.26 -3.20 17.53
N GLU A 390 -48.19 -4.29 16.76
CA GLU A 390 -46.95 -5.06 16.57
C GLU A 390 -45.88 -4.30 15.76
N LYS A 391 -46.27 -3.56 14.72
CA LYS A 391 -45.37 -2.68 13.97
C LYS A 391 -44.81 -1.58 14.87
N LEU A 392 -45.66 -0.94 15.67
CA LEU A 392 -45.23 0.05 16.65
C LEU A 392 -44.27 -0.57 17.69
N LYS A 393 -44.56 -1.76 18.22
CA LYS A 393 -43.69 -2.48 19.15
C LYS A 393 -42.32 -2.81 18.55
N ARG A 394 -42.26 -3.20 17.27
CA ARG A 394 -40.99 -3.40 16.54
C ARG A 394 -40.21 -2.09 16.40
N VAL A 395 -40.83 -1.04 15.88
CA VAL A 395 -40.19 0.28 15.71
C VAL A 395 -39.70 0.87 17.04
N LEU A 396 -40.41 0.63 18.15
CA LEU A 396 -39.94 1.02 19.49
C LEU A 396 -38.69 0.25 19.92
N GLY A 397 -38.63 -1.07 19.66
CA GLY A 397 -37.43 -1.89 19.89
C GLY A 397 -36.25 -1.47 19.01
N ASP A 398 -36.50 -1.18 17.73
CA ASP A 398 -35.48 -0.67 16.79
C ASP A 398 -34.94 0.70 17.26
N LEU A 399 -35.81 1.58 17.76
CA LEU A 399 -35.43 2.87 18.35
C LEU A 399 -34.65 2.72 19.66
N GLU A 400 -34.87 1.65 20.44
CA GLU A 400 -34.09 1.35 21.65
C GLU A 400 -32.72 0.74 21.31
N ALA A 401 -32.64 -0.12 20.30
CA ALA A 401 -31.38 -0.62 19.75
C ALA A 401 -30.52 0.53 19.20
N LEU A 402 -31.10 1.42 18.38
CA LEU A 402 -30.39 2.58 17.81
C LEU A 402 -29.94 3.60 18.88
N LYS A 403 -30.67 3.74 20.00
CA LYS A 403 -30.19 4.52 21.16
C LYS A 403 -28.98 3.85 21.81
N LEU A 404 -29.04 2.55 22.04
CA LEU A 404 -27.96 1.78 22.65
C LEU A 404 -26.68 1.80 21.78
N GLU A 405 -26.82 1.62 20.46
CA GLU A 405 -25.71 1.78 19.50
C GLU A 405 -25.11 3.19 19.53
N ARG A 406 -25.96 4.23 19.60
CA ARG A 406 -25.51 5.62 19.73
C ARG A 406 -24.77 5.85 21.05
N GLU A 407 -25.20 5.27 22.16
CA GLU A 407 -24.53 5.37 23.47
C GLU A 407 -23.19 4.60 23.48
N GLN A 408 -23.13 3.43 22.83
CA GLN A 408 -21.88 2.70 22.59
C GLN A 408 -20.90 3.49 21.71
N MET A 409 -21.40 4.15 20.65
CA MET A 409 -20.60 5.04 19.79
C MET A 409 -20.07 6.26 20.57
N ILE A 410 -20.93 6.91 21.38
CA ILE A 410 -20.55 8.06 22.21
C ILE A 410 -19.49 7.66 23.23
N THR A 411 -19.66 6.54 23.94
CA THR A 411 -18.68 6.07 24.93
C THR A 411 -17.37 5.62 24.27
N ALA A 412 -17.42 4.97 23.10
CA ALA A 412 -16.22 4.66 22.32
C ALA A 412 -15.46 5.93 21.86
N HIS A 413 -16.18 6.97 21.42
CA HIS A 413 -15.58 8.26 21.07
C HIS A 413 -15.01 9.00 22.29
N GLN A 414 -15.70 8.98 23.44
CA GLN A 414 -15.20 9.55 24.69
C GLN A 414 -13.91 8.86 25.15
N ASN A 415 -13.89 7.52 25.15
CA ASN A 415 -12.70 6.72 25.45
C ASN A 415 -11.55 7.08 24.50
N ARG A 416 -11.83 7.19 23.19
CA ARG A 416 -10.82 7.58 22.20
C ARG A 416 -10.29 9.01 22.39
N ILE A 417 -11.13 9.93 22.85
CA ILE A 417 -10.70 11.30 23.19
C ILE A 417 -9.80 11.29 24.43
N GLU A 418 -10.09 10.48 25.46
CA GLU A 418 -9.22 10.39 26.64
C GLU A 418 -7.92 9.60 26.35
N ASP A 419 -7.94 8.56 25.51
CA ASP A 419 -6.72 7.93 24.96
C ASP A 419 -5.78 8.97 24.33
N LEU A 420 -6.34 9.84 23.47
CA LEU A 420 -5.60 10.90 22.80
C LEU A 420 -5.08 11.93 23.82
N ARG A 421 -5.91 12.37 24.77
CA ARG A 421 -5.47 13.25 25.87
C ARG A 421 -4.36 12.62 26.70
N GLN A 422 -4.44 11.33 27.03
CA GLN A 422 -3.38 10.58 27.74
C GLN A 422 -2.13 10.38 26.88
N SER A 423 -2.26 10.24 25.57
CA SER A 423 -1.13 10.23 24.63
C SER A 423 -0.43 11.58 24.58
N PHE A 424 -1.18 12.69 24.51
CA PHE A 424 -0.63 14.04 24.57
C PHE A 424 0.00 14.34 25.95
N LYS A 425 -0.67 14.02 27.07
CA LYS A 425 -0.11 14.13 28.44
C LYS A 425 1.23 13.39 28.54
N ARG A 426 1.33 12.16 28.01
CA ARG A 426 2.59 11.38 27.97
C ARG A 426 3.66 12.02 27.09
N LYS A 427 3.31 12.52 25.90
CA LYS A 427 4.24 13.21 25.00
C LYS A 427 4.77 14.52 25.59
N MET A 428 3.93 15.30 26.26
CA MET A 428 4.36 16.49 27.01
C MET A 428 5.32 16.09 28.14
N ALA A 429 4.94 15.14 29.00
CA ALA A 429 5.79 14.65 30.09
C ALA A 429 7.08 13.93 29.63
N GLU A 430 7.24 13.63 28.34
CA GLU A 430 8.51 13.22 27.74
C GLU A 430 9.29 14.41 27.13
N ALA A 431 8.59 15.38 26.53
CA ALA A 431 9.19 16.65 26.10
C ALA A 431 9.76 17.44 27.28
N ASP A 432 9.08 17.47 28.42
CA ASP A 432 9.54 18.10 29.67
C ASP A 432 10.83 17.44 30.20
N LYS A 433 11.09 16.17 29.83
CA LYS A 433 12.32 15.43 30.17
C LYS A 433 13.42 15.57 29.12
N TRP A 434 13.16 16.15 27.95
CA TRP A 434 14.20 16.38 26.94
C TRP A 434 15.27 17.39 27.38
N PRO A 435 14.96 18.51 28.07
CA PRO A 435 15.98 19.37 28.67
C PRO A 435 16.90 18.64 29.65
N GLU A 436 16.37 17.76 30.50
CA GLU A 436 17.18 16.95 31.44
C GLU A 436 18.02 15.89 30.71
N LYS A 437 17.45 15.18 29.72
CA LYS A 437 18.20 14.26 28.84
C LYS A 437 19.34 15.00 28.11
N MET A 438 19.08 16.21 27.63
CA MET A 438 20.05 17.03 26.91
C MET A 438 21.15 17.56 27.83
N GLU A 439 20.82 18.15 28.97
CA GLU A 439 21.83 18.66 29.91
C GLU A 439 22.66 17.52 30.51
N THR A 440 22.08 16.35 30.80
CA THR A 440 22.89 15.20 31.23
C THR A 440 23.77 14.65 30.10
N ALA A 441 23.37 14.72 28.82
CA ALA A 441 24.23 14.36 27.70
C ALA A 441 25.37 15.36 27.52
N LEU A 442 25.05 16.66 27.57
CA LEU A 442 26.00 17.77 27.45
C LEU A 442 26.99 17.78 28.64
N GLN A 443 26.54 17.46 29.85
CA GLN A 443 27.38 17.30 31.03
C GLN A 443 28.29 16.06 30.96
N ARG A 444 27.83 14.95 30.35
CA ARG A 444 28.71 13.80 30.04
C ARG A 444 29.82 14.22 29.08
N GLU A 445 29.49 14.93 28.00
CA GLU A 445 30.51 15.44 27.07
C GLU A 445 31.44 16.46 27.73
N ARG A 446 30.95 17.41 28.53
CA ARG A 446 31.83 18.30 29.33
C ARG A 446 32.79 17.50 30.22
N SER A 447 32.30 16.48 30.93
CA SER A 447 33.15 15.66 31.80
C SER A 447 34.17 14.82 31.03
N LYS A 448 33.81 14.33 29.83
CA LYS A 448 34.69 13.62 28.91
C LYS A 448 35.79 14.54 28.36
N HIS A 449 35.44 15.72 27.87
CA HIS A 449 36.41 16.72 27.42
C HIS A 449 37.32 17.19 28.57
N GLN A 450 36.81 17.33 29.80
CA GLN A 450 37.63 17.65 30.98
C GLN A 450 38.60 16.52 31.36
N ALA A 451 38.19 15.26 31.20
CA ALA A 451 39.07 14.10 31.37
C ALA A 451 40.14 14.03 30.26
N GLU A 452 39.78 14.31 29.01
CA GLU A 452 40.72 14.37 27.87
C GLU A 452 41.73 15.52 28.02
N LEU A 453 41.29 16.70 28.47
CA LEU A 453 42.17 17.83 28.78
C LEU A 453 43.13 17.53 29.92
N THR A 454 42.67 16.94 31.03
CA THR A 454 43.54 16.60 32.16
C THR A 454 44.49 15.43 31.84
N ALA A 455 44.07 14.48 31.01
CA ALA A 455 44.95 13.44 30.47
C ALA A 455 46.05 14.04 29.56
N LEU A 456 45.71 14.99 28.70
CA LEU A 456 46.68 15.70 27.86
C LEU A 456 47.66 16.55 28.69
N GLU A 457 47.15 17.28 29.69
CA GLU A 457 47.97 18.08 30.62
C GLU A 457 48.95 17.20 31.40
N ASN A 458 48.51 16.02 31.86
CA ASN A 458 49.38 15.07 32.56
C ASN A 458 50.39 14.41 31.61
N GLY A 459 49.99 14.04 30.39
CA GLY A 459 50.91 13.56 29.36
C GLY A 459 51.99 14.59 28.99
N MET A 460 51.64 15.88 28.96
CA MET A 460 52.62 16.96 28.78
C MET A 460 53.59 17.08 29.96
N LYS A 461 53.11 16.95 31.21
CA LYS A 461 53.97 16.92 32.41
C LYS A 461 54.91 15.70 32.40
N GLU A 462 54.40 14.53 32.08
CA GLU A 462 55.16 13.28 31.99
C GLU A 462 56.24 13.36 30.90
N ASN A 463 55.89 13.86 29.71
CA ASN A 463 56.86 14.11 28.63
C ASN A 463 57.93 15.12 29.06
N PHE A 464 57.56 16.25 29.67
CA PHE A 464 58.54 17.24 30.15
C PHE A 464 59.46 16.69 31.25
N VAL A 465 58.94 15.88 32.17
CA VAL A 465 59.75 15.18 33.18
C VAL A 465 60.70 14.17 32.52
N MET A 466 60.24 13.45 31.50
CA MET A 466 61.05 12.50 30.73
C MET A 466 62.16 13.20 29.94
N GLU A 467 61.86 14.30 29.24
CA GLU A 467 62.85 15.13 28.54
C GLU A 467 63.88 15.71 29.51
N MET A 468 63.44 16.29 30.63
CA MET A 468 64.34 16.77 31.69
C MET A 468 65.23 15.63 32.23
N GLN A 469 64.70 14.41 32.39
CA GLN A 469 65.47 13.26 32.85
C GLN A 469 66.47 12.76 31.78
N ILE A 470 66.09 12.77 30.51
CA ILE A 470 66.98 12.49 29.37
C ILE A 470 68.12 13.51 29.31
N GLU A 471 67.83 14.81 29.45
CA GLU A 471 68.88 15.85 29.41
C GLU A 471 69.79 15.79 30.64
N LYS A 472 69.25 15.52 31.83
CA LYS A 472 70.04 15.18 33.03
C LYS A 472 70.94 13.96 32.80
N GLN A 473 70.45 12.92 32.12
CA GLN A 473 71.26 11.74 31.78
C GLN A 473 72.37 12.08 30.77
N LYS A 474 72.10 12.90 29.74
CA LYS A 474 73.14 13.39 28.81
C LYS A 474 74.21 14.22 29.54
N HIS A 475 73.81 15.14 30.41
CA HIS A 475 74.74 15.94 31.22
C HIS A 475 75.56 15.06 32.18
N GLN A 476 74.95 14.07 32.83
CA GLN A 476 75.65 13.09 33.67
C GLN A 476 76.66 12.27 32.85
N GLN A 477 76.29 11.78 31.66
CA GLN A 477 77.20 11.08 30.75
C GLN A 477 78.36 11.98 30.27
N LEU A 478 78.09 13.27 30.03
CA LEU A 478 79.11 14.25 29.65
C LEU A 478 80.08 14.54 30.81
N LEU A 479 79.59 14.70 32.03
CA LEU A 479 80.42 14.85 33.24
C LEU A 479 81.25 13.58 33.50
N GLU A 480 80.68 12.40 33.29
CA GLU A 480 81.42 11.15 33.35
C GLU A 480 82.48 11.02 32.25
N LYS A 481 82.20 11.52 31.04
CA LYS A 481 83.18 11.56 29.95
C LYS A 481 84.33 12.51 30.30
N LEU A 482 84.04 13.75 30.66
CA LEU A 482 85.03 14.76 31.04
C LEU A 482 85.87 14.32 32.25
N THR A 483 85.27 13.65 33.24
CA THR A 483 86.03 13.10 34.38
C THR A 483 86.82 11.83 34.05
N LYS A 484 86.46 11.07 33.01
CA LYS A 484 87.29 9.98 32.47
C LYS A 484 88.47 10.55 31.66
N GLU A 485 88.23 11.57 30.84
CA GLU A 485 89.25 12.29 30.05
C GLU A 485 90.26 12.98 30.96
N SER A 486 89.81 13.80 31.92
CA SER A 486 90.70 14.44 32.91
C SER A 486 91.49 13.43 33.77
N LYS A 487 90.94 12.24 34.06
CA LYS A 487 91.69 11.15 34.71
C LYS A 487 92.73 10.51 33.79
N ALA A 488 92.46 10.41 32.49
CA ALA A 488 93.41 9.91 31.51
C ALA A 488 94.57 10.92 31.30
N GLU A 489 94.26 12.21 31.17
CA GLU A 489 95.23 13.30 31.13
C GLU A 489 96.10 13.33 32.40
N MET A 490 95.50 13.23 33.59
CA MET A 490 96.24 13.11 34.86
C MET A 490 97.12 11.85 34.93
N LEU A 491 96.70 10.73 34.34
CA LEU A 491 97.53 9.51 34.25
C LEU A 491 98.67 9.67 33.25
N GLN A 492 98.45 10.36 32.13
CA GLN A 492 99.47 10.68 31.13
C GLN A 492 100.50 11.65 31.70
N LEU A 493 100.08 12.78 32.27
CA LEU A 493 100.95 13.74 32.95
C LEU A 493 101.75 13.08 34.08
N ARG A 494 101.14 12.15 34.84
CA ARG A 494 101.86 11.35 35.84
C ARG A 494 102.82 10.33 35.22
N GLY A 495 102.59 9.88 34.00
CA GLY A 495 103.55 9.11 33.19
C GLY A 495 104.74 9.97 32.79
N GLU A 496 104.49 11.11 32.15
CA GLU A 496 105.48 12.10 31.72
C GLU A 496 106.34 12.58 32.90
N LEU A 497 105.74 12.90 34.05
CA LEU A 497 106.45 13.31 35.26
C LEU A 497 107.38 12.21 35.83
N ARG A 498 107.04 10.92 35.65
CA ARG A 498 107.91 9.80 36.01
C ARG A 498 109.08 9.65 35.03
N SER A 499 108.85 9.85 33.73
CA SER A 499 109.93 9.95 32.74
C SER A 499 110.88 11.11 33.07
N HIS A 500 110.31 12.28 33.42
CA HIS A 500 111.06 13.47 33.78
C HIS A 500 111.90 13.29 35.06
N ALA A 501 111.43 12.49 36.02
CA ALA A 501 112.20 12.09 37.19
C ALA A 501 113.39 11.18 36.84
N GLY A 502 113.25 10.31 35.83
CA GLY A 502 114.36 9.54 35.25
C GLY A 502 115.44 10.46 34.67
N SER A 503 115.06 11.38 33.79
CA SER A 503 115.99 12.38 33.23
C SER A 503 116.62 13.28 34.30
N GLN A 504 115.90 13.59 35.40
CA GLN A 504 116.46 14.36 36.51
C GLN A 504 117.53 13.59 37.29
N ALA A 505 117.43 12.26 37.40
CA ALA A 505 118.47 11.43 37.99
C ALA A 505 119.75 11.42 37.11
N GLU A 506 119.57 11.32 35.79
CA GLU A 506 120.66 11.39 34.80
C GLU A 506 121.36 12.76 34.81
N ILE A 507 120.60 13.86 34.84
CA ILE A 507 121.11 15.23 35.02
C ILE A 507 121.91 15.37 36.32
N ASN A 508 121.50 14.71 37.41
CA ASN A 508 122.22 14.76 38.68
C ASN A 508 123.52 13.94 38.64
N ALA A 509 123.55 12.79 37.96
CA ALA A 509 124.79 12.04 37.72
C ALA A 509 125.81 12.86 36.90
N LEU A 510 125.35 13.53 35.83
CA LEU A 510 126.18 14.42 35.02
C LEU A 510 126.69 15.64 35.82
N LYS A 511 125.86 16.24 36.69
CA LYS A 511 126.31 17.30 37.62
C LYS A 511 127.38 16.80 38.59
N GLN A 512 127.30 15.55 39.05
CA GLN A 512 128.29 14.97 39.96
C GLN A 512 129.64 14.74 39.26
N GLN A 513 129.64 14.22 38.03
CA GLN A 513 130.84 14.13 37.18
C GLN A 513 131.44 15.50 36.86
N LEU A 514 130.60 16.52 36.60
CA LEU A 514 131.05 17.89 36.38
C LEU A 514 131.72 18.49 37.63
N GLN A 515 131.20 18.20 38.82
CA GLN A 515 131.80 18.67 40.08
C GLN A 515 133.15 18.01 40.38
N THR A 516 133.31 16.71 40.14
CA THR A 516 134.62 16.04 40.34
C THR A 516 135.67 16.56 39.35
N SER A 517 135.32 16.68 38.06
CA SER A 517 136.21 17.31 37.06
C SER A 517 136.58 18.75 37.45
N LYS A 518 135.64 19.50 38.04
CA LYS A 518 135.86 20.87 38.52
C LYS A 518 136.68 20.95 39.81
N SER A 519 136.65 19.97 40.71
CA SER A 519 137.58 19.91 41.85
C SER A 519 139.01 19.60 41.39
N ASP A 520 139.16 18.69 40.43
CA ASP A 520 140.47 18.27 39.93
C ASP A 520 141.15 19.42 39.16
N ALA A 521 140.39 20.12 38.31
CA ALA A 521 140.85 21.33 37.63
C ALA A 521 141.23 22.47 38.58
N LYS A 522 140.50 22.63 39.70
CA LYS A 522 140.89 23.58 40.76
C LYS A 522 142.16 23.16 41.49
N GLY A 523 142.37 21.85 41.68
CA GLY A 523 143.60 21.31 42.26
C GLY A 523 144.84 21.60 41.41
N THR A 524 144.74 21.45 40.09
CA THR A 524 145.83 21.83 39.17
C THR A 524 146.00 23.35 39.09
N GLU A 525 144.91 24.13 39.05
CA GLU A 525 144.97 25.59 39.06
C GLU A 525 145.67 26.14 40.32
N ALA A 526 145.32 25.63 41.51
CA ALA A 526 145.94 26.06 42.77
C ALA A 526 147.44 25.73 42.81
N ARG A 527 147.84 24.57 42.28
CA ARG A 527 149.25 24.17 42.18
C ARG A 527 150.04 25.10 41.24
N LEU A 528 149.49 25.40 40.06
CA LEU A 528 150.09 26.33 39.10
C LEU A 528 150.13 27.77 39.63
N ARG A 529 149.12 28.22 40.39
CA ARG A 529 149.15 29.53 41.07
C ARG A 529 150.27 29.61 42.10
N SER A 530 150.49 28.56 42.90
CA SER A 530 151.62 28.50 43.84
C SER A 530 152.98 28.52 43.14
N GLU A 531 153.10 27.88 41.97
CA GLU A 531 154.29 27.94 41.12
C GLU A 531 154.54 29.39 40.64
N ILE A 532 153.49 30.05 40.15
CA ILE A 532 153.52 31.45 39.67
C ILE A 532 153.88 32.42 40.79
N ASP A 533 153.33 32.27 41.99
CA ASP A 533 153.61 33.19 43.10
C ASP A 533 155.00 32.96 43.70
N ASN A 534 155.53 31.72 43.67
CA ASN A 534 156.96 31.46 43.95
C ASN A 534 157.87 32.16 42.92
N LEU A 535 157.55 32.08 41.62
CA LEU A 535 158.30 32.76 40.56
C LEU A 535 158.26 34.30 40.72
N LYS A 536 157.10 34.88 41.07
CA LYS A 536 156.99 36.32 41.38
C LYS A 536 157.86 36.74 42.57
N ASN A 537 157.91 35.93 43.63
CA ASN A 537 158.75 36.23 44.79
C ASN A 537 160.25 36.25 44.43
N ILE A 538 160.69 35.35 43.55
CA ILE A 538 162.06 35.34 43.01
C ILE A 538 162.32 36.57 42.15
N ILE A 539 161.38 36.96 41.27
CA ILE A 539 161.48 38.17 40.45
C ILE A 539 161.62 39.43 41.34
N ASN A 540 160.81 39.54 42.39
CA ASN A 540 160.81 40.70 43.30
C ASN A 540 162.10 40.80 44.15
N ASP A 541 162.75 39.70 44.53
CA ASP A 541 164.09 39.73 45.14
C ASP A 541 165.15 40.26 44.17
N LEU A 542 165.09 39.84 42.90
CA LEU A 542 166.01 40.32 41.86
C LEU A 542 165.80 41.80 41.55
N GLU A 543 164.54 42.25 41.43
CA GLU A 543 164.17 43.66 41.21
C GLU A 543 164.59 44.55 42.38
N THR A 544 164.36 44.12 43.64
CA THR A 544 164.79 44.88 44.83
C THR A 544 166.29 44.83 45.13
N ARG A 545 167.05 43.95 44.45
CA ARG A 545 168.52 43.96 44.43
C ARG A 545 169.07 44.88 43.34
N LEU A 546 168.44 44.94 42.17
CA LEU A 546 168.80 45.89 41.10
C LEU A 546 168.54 47.35 41.54
N GLY A 547 167.38 47.63 42.14
CA GLY A 547 167.02 48.96 42.64
C GLY A 547 167.87 49.50 43.81
N LYS A 548 168.86 48.73 44.31
CA LYS A 548 169.81 49.14 45.36
C LYS A 548 171.22 49.42 44.85
N LEU A 549 171.49 49.22 43.56
CA LEU A 549 172.76 49.59 42.92
C LEU A 549 172.67 50.98 42.27
N ASP A 550 171.53 51.27 41.62
CA ASP A 550 171.29 52.48 40.82
C ASP A 550 171.28 53.80 41.63
N THR A 551 171.19 53.72 42.96
CA THR A 551 171.20 54.85 43.90
C THR A 551 172.58 55.14 44.53
N GLY A 552 173.58 54.29 44.31
CA GLY A 552 174.97 54.56 44.71
C GLY A 552 175.75 55.31 43.64
N ASP A 553 175.58 54.91 42.37
CA ASP A 553 176.30 55.51 41.25
C ASP A 553 175.83 56.93 40.91
N THR A 554 174.63 57.35 41.32
CA THR A 554 174.05 58.65 40.91
C THR A 554 174.84 59.86 41.42
N GLU A 555 175.40 59.79 42.65
CA GLU A 555 176.22 60.86 43.22
C GLU A 555 177.65 60.85 42.64
N TYR A 556 178.21 59.67 42.39
CA TYR A 556 179.49 59.50 41.68
C TYR A 556 179.42 59.95 40.21
N ILE A 557 178.29 59.70 39.54
CA ILE A 557 177.99 60.18 38.17
C ILE A 557 177.87 61.71 38.13
N LEU A 558 177.43 62.39 39.20
CA LEU A 558 177.47 63.86 39.25
C LEU A 558 178.91 64.39 39.36
N GLN A 559 179.78 63.74 40.13
CA GLN A 559 181.20 64.08 40.18
C GLN A 559 181.92 63.79 38.85
N LEU A 560 181.61 62.66 38.21
CA LEU A 560 182.10 62.32 36.88
C LEU A 560 181.57 63.27 35.80
N LYS A 561 180.32 63.74 35.86
CA LYS A 561 179.79 64.77 34.95
C LYS A 561 180.52 66.11 35.06
N SER A 562 180.97 66.49 36.25
CA SER A 562 181.86 67.66 36.42
C SER A 562 183.19 67.47 35.68
N GLN A 563 183.84 66.31 35.87
CA GLN A 563 185.13 66.00 35.23
C GLN A 563 185.01 65.75 33.72
N LEU A 564 183.89 65.20 33.25
CA LEU A 564 183.56 65.10 31.84
C LEU A 564 183.35 66.49 31.24
N SER A 565 182.59 67.39 31.86
CA SER A 565 182.37 68.73 31.32
C SER A 565 183.66 69.53 31.15
N ASP A 566 184.59 69.47 32.12
CA ASP A 566 185.92 70.10 31.99
C ASP A 566 186.79 69.43 30.92
N LYS A 567 186.62 68.12 30.67
CA LYS A 567 187.34 67.39 29.62
C LYS A 567 186.72 67.55 28.22
N GLU A 568 185.41 67.62 28.13
CA GLU A 568 184.65 67.92 26.91
C GLU A 568 184.98 69.34 26.47
N ARG A 569 185.01 70.32 27.38
CA ARG A 569 185.46 71.69 27.08
C ARG A 569 186.90 71.74 26.57
N HIS A 570 187.83 71.00 27.19
CA HIS A 570 189.20 70.89 26.69
C HIS A 570 189.33 70.13 25.37
N LEU A 571 188.44 69.18 25.09
CA LEU A 571 188.39 68.45 23.82
C LEU A 571 187.78 69.33 22.72
N GLU A 572 186.78 70.15 23.03
CA GLU A 572 186.14 71.09 22.10
C GLU A 572 187.07 72.26 21.76
N ASP A 573 187.75 72.85 22.76
CA ASP A 573 188.89 73.77 22.56
C ASP A 573 189.98 73.15 21.67
N SER A 574 190.20 71.82 21.75
CA SER A 574 191.15 71.12 20.88
C SER A 574 190.59 70.79 19.49
N ALA A 575 189.28 70.57 19.37
CA ALA A 575 188.58 70.25 18.15
C ALA A 575 188.46 71.47 17.25
N ASP A 576 188.11 72.64 17.80
CA ASP A 576 188.15 73.91 17.07
C ASP A 576 189.58 74.27 16.65
N ARG A 577 190.60 73.87 17.43
CA ARG A 577 192.00 74.06 17.07
C ARG A 577 192.43 73.13 15.93
N ILE A 578 192.02 71.86 15.96
CA ILE A 578 192.22 70.89 14.87
C ILE A 578 191.48 71.35 13.60
N LYS A 579 190.26 71.85 13.73
CA LYS A 579 189.43 72.35 12.65
C LYS A 579 190.03 73.60 12.00
N SER A 580 190.49 74.57 12.80
CA SER A 580 191.22 75.74 12.32
C SER A 580 192.49 75.34 11.54
N GLN A 581 193.23 74.33 12.01
CA GLN A 581 194.38 73.78 11.28
C GLN A 581 193.99 73.00 10.01
N GLN A 582 192.84 72.33 10.00
CA GLN A 582 192.29 71.67 8.81
C GLN A 582 191.84 72.69 7.77
N ASP A 583 191.19 73.78 8.17
CA ASP A 583 190.79 74.87 7.29
C ASP A 583 192.01 75.62 6.71
N GLU A 584 193.09 75.81 7.49
CA GLU A 584 194.37 76.31 6.96
C GLU A 584 195.02 75.33 5.95
N ILE A 585 194.95 74.02 6.21
CA ILE A 585 195.42 72.99 5.26
C ILE A 585 194.58 73.01 3.98
N GLU A 586 193.26 73.15 4.06
CA GLU A 586 192.39 73.25 2.88
C GLU A 586 192.69 74.52 2.07
N LYS A 587 192.91 75.65 2.74
CA LYS A 587 193.32 76.91 2.11
C LYS A 587 194.68 76.81 1.41
N HIS A 588 195.62 76.03 1.97
CA HIS A 588 196.89 75.75 1.31
C HIS A 588 196.77 74.71 0.18
N LYS A 589 195.84 73.74 0.26
CA LYS A 589 195.49 72.90 -0.90
C LYS A 589 194.89 73.73 -2.03
N GLU A 590 193.98 74.65 -1.74
CA GLU A 590 193.39 75.54 -2.76
C GLU A 590 194.47 76.44 -3.39
N GLN A 591 195.41 76.96 -2.60
CA GLN A 591 196.57 77.68 -3.16
C GLN A 591 197.46 76.78 -4.03
N LEU A 592 197.68 75.52 -3.64
CA LEU A 592 198.42 74.55 -4.47
C LEU A 592 197.65 74.18 -5.75
N GLN A 593 196.32 74.05 -5.68
CA GLN A 593 195.45 73.81 -6.83
C GLN A 593 195.51 75.00 -7.80
N ILE A 594 195.41 76.23 -7.29
CA ILE A 594 195.52 77.46 -8.11
C ILE A 594 196.93 77.57 -8.73
N LEU A 595 198.00 77.22 -8.01
CA LEU A 595 199.34 77.14 -8.61
C LEU A 595 199.44 76.04 -9.66
N GLN A 596 198.84 74.87 -9.43
CA GLN A 596 198.87 73.74 -10.36
C GLN A 596 198.07 74.03 -11.64
N ASP A 597 196.94 74.72 -11.53
CA ASP A 597 196.14 75.19 -12.67
C ASP A 597 196.86 76.32 -13.41
N THR A 598 197.54 77.23 -12.70
CA THR A 598 198.38 78.28 -13.31
C THR A 598 199.58 77.69 -14.07
N VAL A 599 200.26 76.69 -13.50
CA VAL A 599 201.36 75.97 -14.16
C VAL A 599 200.84 75.15 -15.34
N SER A 600 199.65 74.55 -15.23
CA SER A 600 199.01 73.86 -16.36
C SER A 600 198.74 74.82 -17.51
N ARG A 601 198.28 76.04 -17.22
CA ARG A 601 198.04 77.09 -18.21
C ARG A 601 199.33 77.58 -18.89
N GLU A 602 200.39 77.82 -18.11
CA GLU A 602 201.74 78.10 -18.66
C GLU A 602 202.30 76.92 -19.49
N CYS A 603 201.94 75.68 -19.16
CA CYS A 603 202.34 74.50 -19.93
C CYS A 603 201.55 74.33 -21.23
N GLU A 604 200.25 74.63 -21.24
CA GLU A 604 199.41 74.62 -22.45
C GLU A 604 199.82 75.76 -23.41
N GLU A 605 199.97 77.00 -22.90
CA GLU A 605 200.43 78.14 -23.69
C GLU A 605 201.85 77.91 -24.25
N ARG A 606 202.72 77.19 -23.53
CA ARG A 606 204.02 76.74 -24.07
C ARG A 606 203.91 75.61 -25.07
N MET A 607 202.92 74.71 -24.96
CA MET A 607 202.73 73.63 -25.94
C MET A 607 202.26 74.20 -27.28
N GLU A 608 201.30 75.12 -27.27
CA GLU A 608 200.85 75.80 -28.50
C GLU A 608 201.96 76.65 -29.13
N LEU A 609 202.82 77.30 -28.31
CA LEU A 609 204.04 77.96 -28.80
C LEU A 609 205.09 76.97 -29.37
N ILE A 610 205.12 75.73 -28.89
CA ILE A 610 205.98 74.67 -29.42
C ILE A 610 205.42 74.10 -30.73
N ASP A 611 204.09 73.95 -30.86
CA ASP A 611 203.44 73.50 -32.09
C ASP A 611 203.52 74.58 -33.19
N ALA A 612 203.39 75.87 -32.83
CA ALA A 612 203.69 77.00 -33.72
C ALA A 612 205.16 77.03 -34.18
N LEU A 613 206.10 76.49 -33.38
CA LEU A 613 207.49 76.24 -33.76
C LEU A 613 207.71 74.88 -34.46
N GLY A 614 206.71 73.99 -34.43
CA GLY A 614 206.72 72.66 -35.04
C GLY A 614 206.36 72.70 -36.52
N GLU A 615 205.24 73.32 -36.89
CA GLU A 615 204.85 73.47 -38.30
C GLU A 615 205.79 74.43 -39.06
N ALA A 616 206.36 75.43 -38.36
CA ALA A 616 207.47 76.24 -38.86
C ALA A 616 208.77 75.44 -39.14
N ARG A 617 208.81 74.16 -38.75
CA ARG A 617 209.96 73.25 -38.91
C ARG A 617 209.73 72.19 -39.98
N GLU A 618 208.52 71.64 -40.10
CA GLU A 618 208.23 70.59 -41.09
C GLU A 618 208.08 71.12 -42.52
N GLN A 619 207.88 72.43 -42.71
CA GLN A 619 208.03 73.07 -44.03
C GLN A 619 209.49 73.07 -44.58
N LEU A 620 210.50 72.63 -43.81
CA LEU A 620 211.92 72.80 -44.15
C LEU A 620 212.74 71.52 -44.35
N LEU A 621 212.46 70.42 -43.63
CA LEU A 621 213.31 69.22 -43.62
C LEU A 621 212.43 67.96 -43.45
N HIS A 622 212.27 67.03 -44.40
CA HIS A 622 212.96 66.76 -45.66
C HIS A 622 214.48 66.42 -45.59
N LEU A 623 215.10 66.48 -44.39
CA LEU A 623 216.51 66.11 -44.13
C LEU A 623 216.75 65.61 -42.67
N LYS A 624 216.90 64.28 -42.50
CA LYS A 624 217.89 63.56 -41.61
C LYS A 624 217.64 63.33 -40.06
N LYS A 625 217.20 62.10 -39.68
CA LYS A 625 217.59 61.14 -38.56
C LYS A 625 217.79 61.62 -37.06
N PRO A 626 217.90 60.76 -35.99
CA PRO A 626 217.36 59.39 -35.64
C PRO A 626 216.99 59.06 -34.12
N GLU A 627 216.29 57.91 -33.86
CA GLU A 627 216.39 56.85 -32.77
C GLU A 627 216.52 57.07 -31.19
N GLY A 628 215.54 56.58 -30.34
CA GLY A 628 215.73 55.60 -29.18
C GLY A 628 215.59 55.87 -27.61
N GLY A 629 214.78 55.07 -26.82
CA GLY A 629 215.14 54.44 -25.48
C GLY A 629 214.44 54.66 -24.06
N TYR A 630 214.12 53.56 -23.29
CA TYR A 630 214.20 53.28 -21.78
C TYR A 630 213.01 53.49 -20.69
N PRO A 631 212.95 52.93 -19.40
CA PRO A 631 211.81 52.03 -18.89
C PRO A 631 211.05 52.18 -17.48
N SER A 632 209.95 51.36 -17.18
CA SER A 632 209.16 51.18 -15.87
C SER A 632 208.08 49.98 -15.67
N PRO A 633 207.43 49.68 -14.46
CA PRO A 633 206.65 48.40 -14.08
C PRO A 633 205.23 48.44 -13.29
N LYS A 634 204.54 47.30 -12.88
CA LYS A 634 203.24 47.19 -12.03
C LYS A 634 202.75 45.76 -11.45
N VAL A 635 201.73 45.58 -10.51
CA VAL A 635 201.29 44.27 -9.78
C VAL A 635 199.72 43.91 -9.52
N ALA A 636 199.21 43.39 -8.32
CA ALA A 636 197.99 42.46 -8.06
C ALA A 636 197.02 42.75 -6.80
N SER A 637 196.05 42.01 -6.13
CA SER A 637 195.43 40.61 -5.87
C SER A 637 194.08 40.71 -4.94
N SER A 638 193.10 39.85 -4.46
CA SER A 638 192.56 38.41 -4.22
C SER A 638 191.02 38.45 -3.68
N LYS A 639 190.15 37.62 -2.97
CA LYS A 639 189.98 36.42 -1.99
C LYS A 639 188.48 35.78 -1.95
N SER A 640 188.05 34.83 -1.03
CA SER A 640 186.65 34.17 -0.83
C SER A 640 186.35 33.49 0.60
N SER A 641 185.31 32.70 1.11
CA SER A 641 183.92 32.09 0.83
C SER A 641 183.27 31.21 2.06
N LYS A 642 181.93 30.86 2.22
CA LYS A 642 181.28 30.13 3.44
C LYS A 642 179.79 29.46 3.38
N PRO A 643 179.36 28.36 4.14
CA PRO A 643 177.98 27.64 4.24
C PRO A 643 177.22 27.62 5.66
N PRO A 644 176.32 26.71 6.25
CA PRO A 644 175.46 25.47 5.94
C PRO A 644 173.95 25.33 6.59
N PRO A 645 173.18 24.16 6.62
CA PRO A 645 171.69 23.96 7.00
C PRO A 645 171.17 22.79 8.01
N ILE A 646 169.82 22.50 8.20
CA ILE A 646 169.15 21.52 9.21
C ILE A 646 167.67 20.92 8.91
N LEU A 647 166.95 20.08 9.77
CA LEU A 647 165.67 19.24 9.55
C LEU A 647 164.70 18.88 10.80
N ASP A 648 163.46 18.24 10.68
CA ASP A 648 162.46 17.81 11.79
C ASP A 648 161.31 16.66 11.51
N ILE A 649 160.18 16.43 12.31
CA ILE A 649 159.28 15.17 12.42
C ILE A 649 157.70 15.28 12.85
N SER A 650 156.83 14.20 12.99
CA SER A 650 155.32 14.19 13.38
C SER A 650 154.51 12.83 13.75
N GLN A 651 153.20 12.84 14.22
CA GLN A 651 152.21 11.74 14.72
C GLN A 651 150.64 12.12 14.62
N GLU A 652 149.43 11.51 14.98
CA GLU A 652 148.66 10.24 15.44
C GLU A 652 147.06 10.53 15.60
N ARG A 653 145.89 9.80 15.88
CA ARG A 653 145.13 8.45 16.08
C ARG A 653 143.59 8.57 15.59
N ASN A 654 142.37 7.94 15.87
CA ASN A 654 141.57 6.90 16.70
C ASN A 654 140.11 6.59 15.99
N VAL A 655 138.87 6.05 16.33
CA VAL A 655 137.92 5.54 17.45
C VAL A 655 136.70 4.57 16.95
N SER A 656 135.50 4.34 17.63
CA SER A 656 134.24 3.50 17.29
C SER A 656 132.97 3.77 18.23
N GLN A 657 131.68 3.24 18.31
CA GLN A 657 130.66 2.18 17.79
C GLN A 657 129.13 2.62 18.14
N ILE A 658 127.87 2.02 18.20
CA ILE A 658 126.97 0.76 18.08
C ILE A 658 125.38 1.19 18.06
N SER A 659 124.13 0.57 18.13
CA SER A 659 123.31 -0.74 18.25
C SER A 659 121.70 -0.61 17.99
N PRO A 660 120.76 -1.65 17.88
CA PRO A 660 119.29 -1.58 17.40
C PRO A 660 118.05 -2.36 18.12
N THR A 661 116.75 -2.37 17.60
CA THR A 661 115.44 -3.09 18.08
C THR A 661 114.23 -3.09 17.02
N SER A 662 112.89 -3.51 17.02
CA SER A 662 111.71 -4.18 17.76
C SER A 662 110.50 -4.55 16.73
N SER A 663 109.15 -4.94 16.83
CA SER A 663 107.98 -5.30 17.76
C SER A 663 106.71 -6.08 17.09
N ARG A 664 105.39 -6.09 17.58
CA ARG A 664 104.11 -6.91 17.19
C ARG A 664 102.69 -6.17 17.39
N ARG A 665 101.34 -6.54 17.24
CA ARG A 665 100.28 -7.63 16.89
C ARG A 665 98.78 -6.98 16.84
N SER A 666 97.46 -7.44 16.73
CA SER A 666 96.41 -8.49 16.25
C SER A 666 94.92 -8.13 16.78
N SER A 667 93.62 -8.58 16.54
CA SER A 667 92.61 -9.32 15.61
C SER A 667 91.14 -9.39 16.31
N GLY A 668 89.85 -9.75 15.90
CA GLY A 668 88.94 -10.19 14.74
C GLY A 668 87.39 -10.54 15.11
N GLN A 669 86.45 -10.98 14.18
CA GLN A 669 85.00 -11.59 14.30
C GLN A 669 83.67 -10.67 14.31
N GLY A 670 82.33 -10.96 14.02
CA GLY A 670 81.42 -12.08 13.47
C GLY A 670 79.80 -11.89 13.48
N GLU A 671 78.96 -12.83 12.91
CA GLU A 671 77.47 -13.26 13.09
C GLU A 671 76.17 -12.37 12.68
N LEU A 672 74.81 -12.72 12.52
CA LEU A 672 73.81 -13.88 12.31
C LEU A 672 72.27 -13.47 11.94
N ILE A 673 71.28 -14.36 11.52
CA ILE A 673 69.80 -14.13 11.03
C ILE A 673 68.78 -15.39 11.12
N LEU A 674 67.43 -15.59 10.77
CA LEU A 674 66.08 -14.92 10.35
C LEU A 674 64.76 -15.88 10.31
N THR A 675 63.47 -15.45 9.98
CA THR A 675 62.09 -16.21 9.90
C THR A 675 60.97 -15.58 8.92
N THR A 676 59.62 -15.86 8.65
CA THR A 676 58.36 -16.70 9.03
C THR A 676 57.13 -16.63 7.96
N ARG A 677 55.90 -17.32 8.05
CA ARG A 677 54.69 -17.27 7.05
C ARG A 677 53.28 -18.04 7.30
N GLY A 678 52.07 -17.65 6.72
CA GLY A 678 50.94 -18.53 6.12
C GLY A 678 49.35 -18.44 6.41
N PRO A 679 48.36 -18.43 5.40
CA PRO A 679 46.83 -18.47 5.56
C PRO A 679 45.89 -19.26 4.53
N ASN A 680 44.50 -19.35 4.70
CA ASN A 680 43.34 -19.20 3.68
C ASN A 680 41.98 -20.08 3.73
N LEU A 681 40.78 -19.45 3.44
CA LEU A 681 39.42 -19.80 2.81
C LEU A 681 38.30 -20.86 3.20
N GLU A 682 37.06 -20.60 2.66
CA GLU A 682 35.78 -21.39 2.37
C GLU A 682 34.66 -21.59 3.47
N SER A 683 33.33 -21.87 3.25
CA SER A 683 32.41 -22.14 2.08
C SER A 683 30.86 -21.96 2.32
N SER A 684 30.02 -21.89 1.24
CA SER A 684 28.56 -22.29 1.08
C SER A 684 27.40 -21.51 1.82
N ARG A 685 26.09 -21.47 1.41
CA ARG A 685 25.22 -22.12 0.37
C ARG A 685 23.96 -21.26 -0.04
N LYS A 686 23.12 -21.68 -1.02
CA LYS A 686 21.82 -21.06 -1.51
C LYS A 686 20.57 -21.93 -1.14
N THR A 687 19.27 -21.63 -1.39
CA THR A 687 18.48 -21.37 -2.66
C THR A 687 17.01 -20.92 -2.44
N ALA A 688 16.24 -20.56 -3.50
CA ALA A 688 14.78 -20.25 -3.50
C ALA A 688 14.08 -20.52 -4.88
N SER A 689 12.72 -20.37 -4.96
CA SER A 689 11.88 -19.97 -6.14
C SER A 689 10.79 -20.91 -6.78
N MET A 690 9.52 -20.40 -6.83
CA MET A 690 8.57 -20.26 -7.99
C MET A 690 7.63 -21.36 -8.61
N SER A 691 6.29 -21.13 -8.46
CA SER A 691 5.18 -20.95 -9.47
C SER A 691 4.52 -22.03 -10.42
N SER A 692 3.16 -21.99 -10.46
CA SER A 692 2.20 -21.95 -11.64
C SER A 692 1.38 -23.18 -12.18
N ALA A 693 0.09 -22.91 -12.53
CA ALA A 693 -0.90 -23.56 -13.46
C ALA A 693 -1.29 -25.08 -13.32
N GLY A 694 -2.41 -25.65 -13.83
CA GLY A 694 -3.65 -25.15 -14.50
C GLY A 694 -4.56 -26.28 -15.10
N SER A 695 -5.76 -25.96 -15.66
CA SER A 695 -6.74 -26.82 -16.40
C SER A 695 -7.65 -27.81 -15.59
N GLY A 696 -8.81 -28.31 -16.08
CA GLY A 696 -9.59 -28.01 -17.32
C GLY A 696 -10.84 -28.91 -17.57
N SER A 697 -11.64 -28.60 -18.61
CA SER A 697 -12.91 -29.26 -19.05
C SER A 697 -14.17 -28.93 -18.20
N SER A 698 -15.46 -29.13 -18.56
CA SER A 698 -16.18 -29.86 -19.65
C SER A 698 -17.54 -29.20 -20.05
N GLY A 699 -18.22 -29.69 -21.10
CA GLY A 699 -19.61 -29.34 -21.55
C GLY A 699 -20.07 -30.26 -22.72
N SER A 700 -21.26 -30.23 -23.35
CA SER A 700 -22.57 -29.52 -23.18
C SER A 700 -23.67 -30.27 -24.00
N SER A 701 -24.98 -29.90 -23.93
CA SER A 701 -26.08 -30.56 -24.71
C SER A 701 -27.37 -29.71 -24.88
N GLU A 702 -28.25 -30.08 -25.82
CA GLU A 702 -29.56 -29.47 -26.15
C GLU A 702 -30.68 -30.52 -26.35
N PHE A 703 -31.98 -30.13 -26.32
CA PHE A 703 -32.98 -30.38 -27.39
C PHE A 703 -34.31 -29.60 -27.15
N ALA A 704 -35.19 -29.52 -28.17
CA ALA A 704 -36.32 -28.55 -28.20
C ALA A 704 -37.74 -29.15 -28.40
N ALA A 705 -38.74 -28.40 -27.91
CA ALA A 705 -40.12 -28.19 -28.37
C ALA A 705 -41.02 -29.34 -28.89
N THR A 706 -42.33 -29.27 -28.59
CA THR A 706 -43.42 -29.04 -29.59
C THR A 706 -44.78 -28.78 -28.90
N ARG A 707 -45.72 -28.21 -29.67
CA ARG A 707 -47.06 -27.67 -29.32
C ARG A 707 -48.18 -28.68 -29.72
N VAL A 708 -49.47 -28.38 -29.43
CA VAL A 708 -50.70 -28.63 -30.27
C VAL A 708 -51.96 -29.14 -29.50
N THR A 709 -53.07 -28.41 -29.72
CA THR A 709 -54.56 -28.61 -29.63
C THR A 709 -55.21 -29.95 -29.17
N ASN A 710 -56.53 -30.08 -28.90
CA ASN A 710 -57.68 -29.24 -28.46
C ASN A 710 -58.97 -30.14 -28.50
N SER A 711 -60.12 -29.67 -27.98
CA SER A 711 -61.51 -30.10 -28.29
C SER A 711 -62.06 -31.49 -27.89
N LYS A 712 -63.03 -31.47 -26.96
CA LYS A 712 -64.44 -31.98 -27.05
C LYS A 712 -64.78 -33.00 -28.18
N ASN A 713 -65.63 -34.03 -28.01
CA ASN A 713 -67.07 -33.93 -27.63
C ASN A 713 -67.84 -35.30 -27.50
N ILE A 714 -68.99 -35.28 -26.81
CA ILE A 714 -70.26 -36.06 -27.05
C ILE A 714 -70.36 -37.60 -26.81
N ALA A 715 -70.95 -37.95 -25.64
CA ALA A 715 -72.14 -38.79 -25.32
C ALA A 715 -72.59 -40.08 -26.07
N LEU A 716 -73.16 -41.04 -25.30
CA LEU A 716 -74.51 -41.69 -25.37
C LEU A 716 -74.62 -42.81 -24.27
N LYS A 717 -75.64 -42.84 -23.38
CA LYS A 717 -76.93 -43.62 -23.37
C LYS A 717 -76.82 -45.17 -23.39
N PRO A 718 -77.79 -45.95 -22.83
CA PRO A 718 -78.78 -45.70 -21.74
C PRO A 718 -79.02 -46.96 -20.82
N GLU A 719 -80.23 -47.09 -20.24
CA GLU A 719 -80.86 -48.25 -19.53
C GLU A 719 -80.75 -48.34 -17.98
N VAL A 720 -81.57 -49.15 -17.27
CA VAL A 720 -83.04 -49.08 -17.01
C VAL A 720 -83.50 -50.30 -16.17
N ARG A 721 -84.32 -50.08 -15.10
CA ARG A 721 -85.00 -51.03 -14.15
C ARG A 721 -84.45 -51.00 -12.71
N LYS A 722 -85.24 -51.18 -11.63
CA LYS A 722 -86.68 -50.88 -11.38
C LYS A 722 -86.99 -50.97 -9.86
N GLY A 723 -87.69 -49.97 -9.30
CA GLY A 723 -88.26 -49.96 -7.93
C GLY A 723 -87.33 -49.36 -6.86
N LYS A 724 -87.66 -48.35 -6.02
CA LYS A 724 -88.89 -47.78 -5.38
C LYS A 724 -89.01 -48.17 -3.89
N PRO A 725 -89.50 -47.28 -2.97
CA PRO A 725 -89.80 -45.84 -3.13
C PRO A 725 -89.41 -44.90 -1.93
N LEU A 726 -89.69 -43.61 -2.13
CA LEU A 726 -89.89 -42.51 -1.14
C LEU A 726 -88.67 -41.75 -0.55
N ASN A 727 -88.94 -40.46 -0.28
CA ASN A 727 -88.18 -39.46 0.49
C ASN A 727 -86.76 -39.05 0.05
N ALA A 728 -86.66 -38.37 -1.10
CA ALA A 728 -85.61 -37.37 -1.35
C ALA A 728 -86.06 -36.31 -2.38
N LEU A 729 -86.69 -35.21 -1.94
CA LEU A 729 -87.07 -34.10 -2.84
C LEU A 729 -87.15 -32.72 -2.15
N ARG A 730 -86.06 -32.36 -1.47
CA ARG A 730 -85.67 -30.96 -1.17
C ARG A 730 -84.23 -30.76 -1.64
N HIS A 731 -83.82 -29.51 -1.89
CA HIS A 731 -82.55 -29.13 -2.52
C HIS A 731 -82.41 -29.50 -4.02
N MET A 732 -83.13 -28.76 -4.86
CA MET A 732 -82.67 -28.41 -6.21
C MET A 732 -82.61 -26.88 -6.32
N ASP A 733 -81.46 -26.41 -6.79
CA ASP A 733 -81.06 -24.99 -6.79
C ASP A 733 -81.87 -24.12 -7.79
N SER A 734 -81.90 -22.81 -7.53
CA SER A 734 -82.44 -21.75 -8.42
C SER A 734 -81.98 -21.93 -9.85
N ASP A 735 -80.67 -22.08 -10.06
CA ASP A 735 -80.10 -21.89 -11.38
C ASP A 735 -80.18 -23.15 -12.25
N GLN A 736 -80.35 -24.31 -11.62
CA GLN A 736 -80.78 -25.53 -12.31
C GLN A 736 -82.23 -25.39 -12.83
N LYS A 737 -83.14 -24.82 -12.03
CA LYS A 737 -84.53 -24.56 -12.46
C LYS A 737 -84.59 -23.54 -13.61
N ARG A 738 -83.80 -22.46 -13.55
CA ARG A 738 -83.68 -21.48 -14.64
C ARG A 738 -83.13 -22.10 -15.92
N LYS A 739 -82.08 -22.93 -15.83
CA LYS A 739 -81.50 -23.64 -16.99
C LYS A 739 -82.49 -24.62 -17.64
N ILE A 740 -83.29 -25.33 -16.86
CA ILE A 740 -84.34 -26.22 -17.39
C ILE A 740 -85.45 -25.41 -18.08
N ALA A 741 -85.91 -24.30 -17.49
CA ALA A 741 -86.90 -23.42 -18.10
C ALA A 741 -86.40 -22.84 -19.46
N ALA A 742 -85.14 -22.42 -19.53
CA ALA A 742 -84.50 -21.89 -20.74
C ALA A 742 -84.25 -22.94 -21.86
N ILE A 743 -84.32 -24.24 -21.54
CA ILE A 743 -84.26 -25.33 -22.52
C ILE A 743 -85.68 -25.64 -23.05
N LEU A 744 -86.69 -25.64 -22.18
CA LEU A 744 -88.08 -25.91 -22.56
C LEU A 744 -88.72 -24.77 -23.39
N SER A 745 -88.22 -23.54 -23.29
CA SER A 745 -88.66 -22.40 -24.11
C SER A 745 -88.01 -22.32 -25.50
N ARG A 746 -87.15 -23.28 -25.88
CA ARG A 746 -86.44 -23.31 -27.17
C ARG A 746 -86.95 -24.35 -28.18
N ASN A 747 -88.01 -25.08 -27.84
CA ASN A 747 -88.71 -26.02 -28.73
C ASN A 747 -90.22 -25.71 -28.75
N LYS A 748 -90.55 -24.48 -29.18
CA LYS A 748 -91.88 -24.03 -29.60
C LYS A 748 -91.72 -23.07 -30.78
#